data_AF-A0A2H6JLG5-F1
#
_entry.id   AF-A0A2H6JLG5-F1
#
_cell.length_a   1.000
_cell.length_b   1.000
_cell.length_c   1.000
_cell.angle_alpha   90.00
_cell.angle_beta   90.00
_cell.angle_gamma   90.00
#
_symmetry.space_group_name_H-M   'P 1'
#
loop_
_entity.id
_entity.type
_entity.pdbx_description
1 polymer ?
#
loop_
_entity_poly.entity_id
_entity_poly.type
_entity_poly.pdbx_seq_one_letter_code
_entity_poly.pdbx_strand_id
1 'polypeptide(L)'
;MNDFIKRLQKVEQRIGYLVHIKNTNSWGNLSSFQADCEHLKNAMFDMSRERLAADLDKIETGIAFLEKRCEEGLTPMERVRIVRSPLRFSLKDILENVYEEYTELGGEGEFNIDPAMMVAKANIVRRIKKKPYTSSVMVIGQETGHGEEFRNGGSCKPWGNEKALRYMKVAETEGIPIHFFIFTPGSYPVEEYPGAAQQIARNLYAMTKLRVPMISVISEGGSGGAEAVGLSDFRIMFSDGYYSVISPEGAAAIEGRVKEGSRVPPELIENCANQLHITAEDNLRLGTIDRIIKEPLLGAKSDDFSFFSLVRSEIIRATDEVVLMTKSVRGFRSYEVKKKKAENVEEAPQIDIPWDLNQGEIKRLLALRSKKYRSMAMTGFGGHAMPAESVVKSIQRSAENLYYVFRYDVLKNQQKQAQKVIKEVSGEGSALIQRVSSSLTAVSGFIRRTDKKKTVVQPVLTTAGGTPDPIELTDTYTSPLANEDRTVSCPNSEKYGCKDLWVPDLYGEFCGVCENCGHHFPLEYQWYLKNIFDPNSIRVFNNAIYSRNPLQYEGFNDRLQMARSKTGIGCANLTFHARVCNINLVVSMLFSDFRNGTVGAAEGEKFVQACEIAKRRKRPLLAYVHTTGGIRIQEGTLGVIQMPKCTMAVREYIDTGGLYIVVYDNNSYAGPVASFLGCSPYQFAIRSCRIGFAGQRVIRETTGIDIPPDYHKARNALKRGHIQGIWDRREFRRNLHKALLTMGSPSLYYR
;
A
#
# COMPACT_ATOMS: atom_id res chain seq x y z
N MET A 1 -55.71 -6.16 -5.81
CA MET A 1 -55.29 -5.98 -4.41
C MET A 1 -53.85 -6.39 -4.20
N ASN A 2 -53.47 -7.65 -4.42
CA ASN A 2 -52.06 -8.08 -4.25
C ASN A 2 -51.04 -7.27 -5.08
N ASP A 3 -51.40 -6.85 -6.29
CA ASP A 3 -50.55 -5.99 -7.13
C ASP A 3 -50.32 -4.60 -6.49
N PHE A 4 -51.39 -3.94 -6.03
CA PHE A 4 -51.30 -2.67 -5.32
C PHE A 4 -50.49 -2.77 -4.02
N ILE A 5 -50.61 -3.87 -3.28
CA ILE A 5 -49.80 -4.11 -2.07
C ILE A 5 -48.31 -4.18 -2.43
N LYS A 6 -47.94 -4.92 -3.48
CA LYS A 6 -46.55 -5.01 -3.95
C LYS A 6 -46.00 -3.66 -4.40
N ARG A 7 -46.80 -2.89 -5.15
CA ARG A 7 -46.43 -1.54 -5.59
C ARG A 7 -46.23 -0.60 -4.40
N LEU A 8 -47.14 -0.61 -3.42
CA LEU A 8 -47.04 0.20 -2.21
C LEU A 8 -45.80 -0.16 -1.38
N GLN A 9 -45.49 -1.45 -1.23
CA GLN A 9 -44.25 -1.91 -0.57
C GLN A 9 -42.99 -1.41 -1.30
N LYS A 10 -42.98 -1.46 -2.64
CA LYS A 10 -41.87 -0.94 -3.44
C LYS A 10 -41.71 0.57 -3.28
N VAL A 11 -42.81 1.29 -3.21
CA VAL A 11 -42.84 2.74 -2.93
C VAL A 11 -42.27 3.04 -1.53
N GLU A 12 -42.73 2.34 -0.49
CA GLU A 12 -42.21 2.48 0.88
C GLU A 12 -40.69 2.23 0.92
N GLN A 13 -40.21 1.18 0.24
CA GLN A 13 -38.78 0.87 0.15
C GLN A 13 -37.98 1.99 -0.55
N ARG A 14 -38.50 2.55 -1.65
CA ARG A 14 -37.86 3.67 -2.37
C ARG A 14 -37.78 4.93 -1.50
N ILE A 15 -38.85 5.25 -0.78
CA ILE A 15 -38.85 6.38 0.17
C ILE A 15 -37.83 6.14 1.28
N GLY A 16 -37.83 4.95 1.89
CA GLY A 16 -36.86 4.58 2.93
C GLY A 16 -35.42 4.67 2.43
N TYR A 17 -35.17 4.28 1.18
CA TYR A 17 -33.86 4.39 0.55
C TYR A 17 -33.42 5.85 0.35
N LEU A 18 -34.32 6.73 -0.11
CA LEU A 18 -34.04 8.17 -0.22
C LEU A 18 -33.74 8.81 1.14
N VAL A 19 -34.48 8.43 2.19
CA VAL A 19 -34.22 8.85 3.58
C VAL A 19 -32.84 8.40 4.05
N HIS A 20 -32.46 7.15 3.77
CA HIS A 20 -31.13 6.62 4.09
C HIS A 20 -30.01 7.42 3.41
N ILE A 21 -30.15 7.72 2.12
CA ILE A 21 -29.16 8.50 1.35
C ILE A 21 -29.05 9.92 1.92
N LYS A 22 -30.17 10.61 2.10
CA LYS A 22 -30.18 12.01 2.56
C LYS A 22 -29.93 12.16 4.05
N ASN A 23 -30.03 11.07 4.82
CA ASN A 23 -29.93 11.05 6.28
C ASN A 23 -30.89 12.05 6.96
N THR A 24 -32.05 12.29 6.33
CA THR A 24 -33.12 13.17 6.82
C THR A 24 -34.44 12.86 6.10
N ASN A 25 -35.56 13.06 6.80
CA ASN A 25 -36.91 12.88 6.24
C ASN A 25 -37.49 14.20 5.70
N SER A 26 -36.82 15.33 5.90
CA SER A 26 -37.31 16.66 5.47
C SER A 26 -36.95 17.01 4.03
N TRP A 27 -36.07 16.24 3.38
CA TRP A 27 -35.64 16.52 2.02
C TRP A 27 -36.76 16.24 1.02
N GLY A 28 -37.05 17.19 0.13
CA GLY A 28 -37.97 16.98 -1.00
C GLY A 28 -39.40 16.54 -0.63
N ASN A 29 -39.91 16.91 0.54
CA ASN A 29 -41.22 16.47 1.07
C ASN A 29 -41.33 14.94 1.31
N LEU A 30 -40.22 14.24 1.56
CA LEU A 30 -40.24 12.80 1.87
C LEU A 30 -41.18 12.46 3.03
N SER A 31 -41.26 13.30 4.06
CA SER A 31 -42.21 13.13 5.16
C SER A 31 -43.68 13.15 4.73
N SER A 32 -44.04 13.96 3.74
CA SER A 32 -45.40 13.97 3.16
C SER A 32 -45.68 12.68 2.41
N PHE A 33 -44.73 12.21 1.58
CA PHE A 33 -44.88 10.95 0.85
C PHE A 33 -44.97 9.75 1.80
N GLN A 34 -44.25 9.75 2.92
CA GLN A 34 -44.39 8.73 3.97
C GLN A 34 -45.81 8.72 4.56
N ALA A 35 -46.34 9.90 4.91
CA ALA A 35 -47.71 10.02 5.44
C ALA A 35 -48.77 9.61 4.40
N ASP A 36 -48.59 9.98 3.13
CA ASP A 36 -49.48 9.59 2.03
C ASP A 36 -49.48 8.07 1.82
N CYS A 37 -48.31 7.42 1.92
CA CYS A 37 -48.20 5.96 1.87
C CYS A 37 -48.89 5.27 3.05
N GLU A 38 -48.70 5.77 4.27
CA GLU A 38 -49.38 5.25 5.46
C GLU A 38 -50.90 5.40 5.34
N HIS A 39 -51.37 6.56 4.86
CA HIS A 39 -52.78 6.79 4.61
C HIS A 39 -53.35 5.80 3.57
N LEU A 40 -52.66 5.61 2.44
CA LEU A 40 -53.08 4.65 1.42
C LEU A 40 -53.10 3.21 1.94
N LYS A 41 -52.17 2.85 2.84
CA LYS A 41 -52.12 1.53 3.47
C LYS A 41 -53.34 1.29 4.37
N ASN A 42 -53.73 2.30 5.14
CA ASN A 42 -54.87 2.23 6.06
C ASN A 42 -56.22 2.29 5.34
N ALA A 43 -56.33 3.11 4.29
CA ALA A 43 -57.56 3.30 3.51
C ALA A 43 -57.71 2.29 2.34
N MET A 44 -56.77 1.36 2.18
CA MET A 44 -56.67 0.50 1.00
C MET A 44 -57.93 -0.35 0.72
N PHE A 45 -58.65 -0.74 1.77
CA PHE A 45 -59.86 -1.57 1.67
C PHE A 45 -61.15 -0.75 1.53
N ASP A 46 -61.08 0.57 1.77
CA ASP A 46 -62.24 1.47 1.77
C ASP A 46 -62.32 2.33 0.49
N MET A 47 -61.29 2.30 -0.36
CA MET A 47 -61.19 3.11 -1.58
C MET A 47 -61.55 2.32 -2.86
N SER A 48 -62.07 3.02 -3.87
CA SER A 48 -62.25 2.44 -5.20
C SER A 48 -60.90 2.14 -5.87
N ARG A 49 -60.86 1.14 -6.75
CA ARG A 49 -59.63 0.73 -7.43
C ARG A 49 -59.06 1.83 -8.32
N GLU A 50 -59.92 2.63 -8.96
CA GLU A 50 -59.47 3.74 -9.81
C GLU A 50 -58.80 4.83 -8.99
N ARG A 51 -59.36 5.16 -7.82
CA ARG A 51 -58.80 6.17 -6.92
C ARG A 51 -57.48 5.72 -6.31
N LEU A 52 -57.41 4.47 -5.86
CA LEU A 52 -56.18 3.87 -5.33
C LEU A 52 -55.05 3.87 -6.38
N ALA A 53 -55.36 3.53 -7.63
CA ALA A 53 -54.40 3.56 -8.72
C ALA A 53 -53.90 5.00 -9.01
N ALA A 54 -54.81 5.98 -9.07
CA ALA A 54 -54.45 7.37 -9.34
C ALA A 54 -53.56 7.98 -8.24
N ASP A 55 -53.90 7.74 -6.97
CA ASP A 55 -53.10 8.24 -5.85
C ASP A 55 -51.71 7.58 -5.80
N LEU A 56 -51.64 6.27 -6.10
CA LEU A 56 -50.37 5.55 -6.16
C LEU A 56 -49.48 6.02 -7.32
N ASP A 57 -50.06 6.23 -8.52
CA ASP A 57 -49.34 6.76 -9.68
C ASP A 57 -48.77 8.16 -9.39
N LYS A 58 -49.53 8.99 -8.66
CA LYS A 58 -49.09 10.32 -8.23
C LYS A 58 -47.87 10.23 -7.31
N ILE A 59 -47.89 9.34 -6.32
CA ILE A 59 -46.75 9.12 -5.41
C ILE A 59 -45.55 8.55 -6.17
N GLU A 60 -45.75 7.55 -7.02
CA GLU A 60 -44.68 6.93 -7.81
C GLU A 60 -43.99 7.95 -8.74
N THR A 61 -44.77 8.84 -9.37
CA THR A 61 -44.26 9.92 -10.23
C THR A 61 -43.48 10.95 -9.40
N GLY A 62 -44.00 11.32 -8.23
CA GLY A 62 -43.32 12.23 -7.30
C GLY A 62 -41.97 11.69 -6.83
N ILE A 63 -41.93 10.41 -6.45
CA ILE A 63 -40.70 9.74 -6.02
C ILE A 63 -39.71 9.60 -7.18
N ALA A 64 -40.17 9.22 -8.37
CA ALA A 64 -39.30 9.12 -9.54
C ALA A 64 -38.64 10.47 -9.89
N PHE A 65 -39.36 11.58 -9.69
CA PHE A 65 -38.79 12.92 -9.81
C PHE A 65 -37.73 13.20 -8.73
N LEU A 66 -38.01 12.85 -7.48
CA LEU A 66 -37.06 13.00 -6.37
C LEU A 66 -35.80 12.14 -6.56
N GLU A 67 -35.93 10.92 -7.06
CA GLU A 67 -34.78 10.05 -7.32
C GLU A 67 -33.84 10.65 -8.37
N LYS A 68 -34.39 11.17 -9.48
CA LYS A 68 -33.59 11.87 -10.50
C LYS A 68 -32.91 13.12 -9.95
N ARG A 69 -33.64 13.93 -9.17
CA ARG A 69 -33.08 15.11 -8.51
C ARG A 69 -32.00 14.75 -7.48
N CYS A 70 -32.17 13.62 -6.80
CA CYS A 70 -31.19 13.11 -5.84
C CYS A 70 -29.90 12.73 -6.57
N GLU A 71 -30.00 11.97 -7.67
CA GLU A 71 -28.88 11.54 -8.52
C GLU A 71 -28.03 12.71 -9.02
N GLU A 72 -28.68 13.76 -9.57
CA GLU A 72 -28.00 14.95 -10.10
C GLU A 72 -27.18 15.72 -9.06
N GLY A 73 -27.56 15.61 -7.78
CA GLY A 73 -26.97 16.35 -6.67
C GLY A 73 -26.27 15.48 -5.63
N LEU A 74 -25.88 14.24 -5.97
CA LEU A 74 -25.24 13.33 -5.01
C LEU A 74 -23.92 13.88 -4.47
N THR A 75 -23.86 14.09 -3.16
CA THR A 75 -22.60 14.42 -2.48
C THR A 75 -21.71 13.18 -2.33
N PRO A 76 -20.39 13.33 -2.14
CA PRO A 76 -19.49 12.23 -1.82
C PRO A 76 -19.93 11.41 -0.60
N MET A 77 -20.46 12.05 0.44
CA MET A 77 -20.96 11.33 1.62
C MET A 77 -22.26 10.57 1.32
N GLU A 78 -23.13 11.11 0.46
CA GLU A 78 -24.32 10.41 -0.01
C GLU A 78 -23.96 9.18 -0.86
N ARG A 79 -22.90 9.25 -1.69
CA ARG A 79 -22.34 8.07 -2.38
C ARG A 79 -21.84 7.01 -1.41
N VAL A 80 -21.15 7.41 -0.34
CA VAL A 80 -20.75 6.48 0.75
C VAL A 80 -21.98 5.79 1.36
N ARG A 81 -23.08 6.52 1.59
CA ARG A 81 -24.34 5.94 2.11
C ARG A 81 -25.00 4.99 1.11
N ILE A 82 -24.97 5.28 -0.18
CA ILE A 82 -25.41 4.36 -1.25
C ILE A 82 -24.61 3.07 -1.18
N VAL A 83 -23.28 3.16 -1.12
CA VAL A 83 -22.36 2.01 -1.07
C VAL A 83 -22.60 1.14 0.16
N ARG A 84 -22.83 1.75 1.33
CA ARG A 84 -23.09 1.06 2.59
C ARG A 84 -24.55 0.65 2.78
N SER A 85 -25.40 0.80 1.77
CA SER A 85 -26.81 0.41 1.89
C SER A 85 -26.98 -1.11 1.82
N PRO A 86 -27.78 -1.73 2.71
CA PRO A 86 -28.11 -3.15 2.61
C PRO A 86 -28.86 -3.54 1.32
N LEU A 87 -29.42 -2.57 0.61
CA LEU A 87 -30.12 -2.81 -0.66
C LEU A 87 -29.15 -2.93 -1.85
N ARG A 88 -27.88 -2.52 -1.68
CA ARG A 88 -26.88 -2.61 -2.73
C ARG A 88 -26.46 -4.06 -2.95
N PHE A 89 -26.13 -4.39 -4.19
CA PHE A 89 -25.59 -5.70 -4.53
C PHE A 89 -24.28 -5.99 -3.79
N SER A 90 -24.04 -7.28 -3.58
CA SER A 90 -22.86 -7.88 -2.95
C SER A 90 -21.92 -8.53 -3.97
N LEU A 91 -20.77 -9.03 -3.52
CA LEU A 91 -19.90 -9.84 -4.37
C LEU A 91 -20.56 -11.18 -4.70
N LYS A 92 -21.37 -11.74 -3.79
CA LYS A 92 -22.18 -12.92 -4.07
C LYS A 92 -23.15 -12.70 -5.24
N ASP A 93 -23.85 -11.56 -5.27
CA ASP A 93 -24.75 -11.23 -6.38
C ASP A 93 -23.97 -11.11 -7.72
N ILE A 94 -22.74 -10.59 -7.68
CA ILE A 94 -21.86 -10.59 -8.86
C ILE A 94 -21.50 -12.02 -9.27
N LEU A 95 -21.12 -12.90 -8.33
CA LEU A 95 -20.76 -14.28 -8.64
C LEU A 95 -21.91 -15.02 -9.34
N GLU A 96 -23.14 -14.82 -8.86
CA GLU A 96 -24.35 -15.44 -9.40
C GLU A 96 -24.78 -14.88 -10.77
N ASN A 97 -24.58 -13.60 -11.03
CA ASN A 97 -25.11 -12.93 -12.24
C ASN A 97 -24.06 -12.66 -13.33
N VAL A 98 -22.77 -12.61 -12.99
CA VAL A 98 -21.69 -12.28 -13.95
C VAL A 98 -21.01 -13.54 -14.51
N TYR A 99 -20.96 -14.63 -13.75
CA TYR A 99 -20.27 -15.87 -14.12
C TYR A 99 -21.28 -16.99 -14.38
N GLU A 100 -20.98 -17.90 -15.30
CA GLU A 100 -21.88 -19.03 -15.62
C GLU A 100 -21.89 -20.10 -14.53
N GLU A 101 -20.75 -20.33 -13.91
CA GLU A 101 -20.54 -21.31 -12.86
C GLU A 101 -19.40 -20.84 -11.98
N TYR A 102 -19.54 -21.02 -10.66
CA TYR A 102 -18.46 -20.78 -9.72
C TYR A 102 -18.46 -21.83 -8.59
N THR A 103 -17.29 -22.05 -8.03
CA THR A 103 -17.08 -22.86 -6.82
C THR A 103 -16.36 -22.01 -5.79
N GLU A 104 -16.99 -21.75 -4.65
CA GLU A 104 -16.36 -21.04 -3.54
C GLU A 104 -15.27 -21.92 -2.89
N LEU A 105 -14.14 -21.30 -2.58
CA LEU A 105 -12.95 -21.94 -2.05
C LEU A 105 -12.61 -21.32 -0.69
N GLY A 106 -12.93 -22.02 0.41
CA GLY A 106 -12.62 -21.50 1.75
C GLY A 106 -13.48 -21.99 2.91
N GLY A 107 -14.43 -22.89 2.68
CA GLY A 107 -15.37 -23.39 3.68
C GLY A 107 -16.67 -22.60 3.71
N GLU A 108 -17.72 -23.16 4.32
CA GLU A 108 -19.06 -22.56 4.40
C GLU A 108 -19.36 -22.04 5.81
N GLY A 109 -20.00 -20.87 5.89
CA GLY A 109 -20.51 -20.30 7.14
C GLY A 109 -19.43 -20.16 8.23
N GLU A 110 -19.70 -20.74 9.39
CA GLU A 110 -18.82 -20.69 10.57
C GLU A 110 -17.50 -21.45 10.40
N PHE A 111 -17.42 -22.39 9.44
CA PHE A 111 -16.20 -23.13 9.15
C PHE A 111 -15.29 -22.41 8.15
N ASN A 112 -15.70 -21.23 7.67
CA ASN A 112 -14.87 -20.38 6.83
C ASN A 112 -13.85 -19.62 7.69
N ILE A 113 -12.58 -19.71 7.32
CA ILE A 113 -11.46 -19.05 8.01
C ILE A 113 -11.73 -17.54 8.14
N ASP A 114 -12.21 -16.90 7.07
CA ASP A 114 -12.71 -15.53 7.12
C ASP A 114 -13.80 -15.33 6.05
N PRO A 115 -15.08 -15.26 6.45
CA PRO A 115 -16.18 -15.09 5.51
C PRO A 115 -16.22 -13.69 4.89
N ALA A 116 -15.46 -12.72 5.41
CA ALA A 116 -15.34 -11.39 4.82
C ALA A 116 -14.53 -11.39 3.51
N MET A 117 -13.63 -12.37 3.33
CA MET A 117 -12.86 -12.56 2.09
C MET A 117 -13.44 -13.75 1.33
N MET A 118 -14.10 -13.53 0.20
CA MET A 118 -14.54 -14.61 -0.67
C MET A 118 -13.48 -14.92 -1.73
N VAL A 119 -13.33 -16.21 -2.01
CA VAL A 119 -12.52 -16.70 -3.12
C VAL A 119 -13.34 -17.73 -3.87
N ALA A 120 -13.40 -17.63 -5.19
CA ALA A 120 -14.10 -18.59 -6.03
C ALA A 120 -13.36 -18.85 -7.32
N LYS A 121 -13.34 -20.11 -7.77
CA LYS A 121 -12.97 -20.44 -9.14
C LYS A 121 -14.22 -20.36 -9.99
N ALA A 122 -14.19 -19.55 -11.05
CA ALA A 122 -15.36 -19.28 -11.88
C ALA A 122 -15.07 -19.45 -13.36
N ASN A 123 -16.12 -19.69 -14.14
CA ASN A 123 -16.06 -19.83 -15.60
C ASN A 123 -16.81 -18.68 -16.28
N ILE A 124 -16.23 -18.16 -17.36
CA ILE A 124 -16.83 -17.18 -18.26
C ILE A 124 -17.02 -17.82 -19.64
N VAL A 125 -18.24 -17.83 -20.17
CA VAL A 125 -18.54 -18.32 -21.53
C VAL A 125 -18.72 -17.18 -22.53
N ARG A 126 -17.78 -17.07 -23.48
CA ARG A 126 -17.84 -16.11 -24.60
C ARG A 126 -18.43 -16.80 -25.83
N ARG A 127 -19.34 -16.14 -26.55
CA ARG A 127 -19.88 -16.65 -27.82
C ARG A 127 -19.20 -15.95 -29.00
N ILE A 128 -18.45 -16.70 -29.79
CA ILE A 128 -17.68 -16.18 -30.93
C ILE A 128 -18.11 -16.94 -32.17
N LYS A 129 -18.67 -16.25 -33.17
CA LYS A 129 -19.22 -16.89 -34.39
C LYS A 129 -20.15 -18.07 -34.08
N LYS A 130 -21.03 -17.90 -33.08
CA LYS A 130 -21.96 -18.91 -32.55
C LYS A 130 -21.33 -20.13 -31.84
N LYS A 131 -20.00 -20.17 -31.64
CA LYS A 131 -19.33 -21.20 -30.83
C LYS A 131 -19.07 -20.70 -29.41
N PRO A 132 -19.38 -21.48 -28.35
CA PRO A 132 -19.03 -21.13 -26.98
C PRO A 132 -17.54 -21.38 -26.72
N TYR A 133 -16.88 -20.44 -26.06
CA TYR A 133 -15.51 -20.53 -25.56
C TYR A 133 -15.53 -20.25 -24.06
N THR A 134 -15.13 -21.24 -23.27
CA THR A 134 -15.06 -21.12 -21.81
C THR A 134 -13.67 -20.67 -21.40
N SER A 135 -13.60 -19.70 -20.50
CA SER A 135 -12.36 -19.24 -19.89
C SER A 135 -12.52 -19.25 -18.38
N SER A 136 -11.62 -19.94 -17.69
CA SER A 136 -11.62 -19.99 -16.22
C SER A 136 -10.89 -18.78 -15.64
N VAL A 137 -11.36 -18.31 -14.49
CA VAL A 137 -10.76 -17.20 -13.74
C VAL A 137 -10.82 -17.49 -12.24
N MET A 138 -9.91 -16.86 -11.51
CA MET A 138 -9.96 -16.81 -10.06
C MET A 138 -10.62 -15.49 -9.64
N VAL A 139 -11.72 -15.57 -8.91
CA VAL A 139 -12.40 -14.42 -8.32
C VAL A 139 -11.99 -14.31 -6.86
N ILE A 140 -11.50 -13.15 -6.44
CA ILE A 140 -11.07 -12.90 -5.06
C ILE A 140 -11.63 -11.54 -4.66
N GLY A 141 -12.34 -11.44 -3.56
CA GLY A 141 -12.84 -10.13 -3.14
C GLY A 141 -13.43 -10.13 -1.76
N GLN A 142 -13.73 -8.94 -1.29
CA GLN A 142 -14.43 -8.78 -0.03
C GLN A 142 -15.94 -8.89 -0.24
N GLU A 143 -16.64 -9.42 0.76
CA GLU A 143 -18.09 -9.58 0.74
C GLU A 143 -18.72 -8.67 1.80
N THR A 144 -19.53 -7.75 1.31
CA THR A 144 -20.37 -6.82 2.09
C THR A 144 -21.83 -7.12 1.80
N GLY A 145 -22.69 -7.17 2.82
CA GLY A 145 -24.12 -7.44 2.64
C GLY A 145 -24.69 -8.46 3.63
N HIS A 146 -25.53 -9.38 3.14
CA HIS A 146 -26.33 -10.35 3.91
C HIS A 146 -25.55 -11.04 5.05
N GLY A 147 -25.72 -10.61 6.31
CA GLY A 147 -24.96 -11.14 7.45
C GLY A 147 -23.69 -10.36 7.78
N GLU A 148 -23.77 -9.05 7.63
CA GLU A 148 -22.68 -8.08 7.79
C GLU A 148 -21.90 -8.22 9.11
N GLU A 149 -22.59 -8.58 10.20
CA GLU A 149 -21.97 -8.76 11.52
C GLU A 149 -20.91 -9.86 11.52
N PHE A 150 -21.20 -11.04 10.97
CA PHE A 150 -20.22 -12.14 10.94
C PHE A 150 -19.09 -11.91 9.92
N ARG A 151 -19.31 -11.02 8.94
CA ARG A 151 -18.32 -10.59 7.94
C ARG A 151 -17.60 -9.29 8.30
N ASN A 152 -17.83 -8.72 9.50
CA ASN A 152 -17.23 -7.47 9.95
C ASN A 152 -17.39 -6.32 8.93
N GLY A 153 -18.53 -6.25 8.23
CA GLY A 153 -18.77 -5.24 7.18
C GLY A 153 -17.78 -5.30 6.02
N GLY A 154 -17.28 -6.49 5.65
CA GLY A 154 -16.25 -6.65 4.61
C GLY A 154 -14.83 -6.31 5.08
N SER A 155 -14.64 -5.98 6.36
CA SER A 155 -13.32 -5.76 6.95
C SER A 155 -12.60 -7.09 7.18
N CYS A 156 -11.72 -7.45 6.24
CA CYS A 156 -11.03 -8.73 6.29
C CYS A 156 -10.00 -8.78 7.43
N LYS A 157 -9.96 -9.92 8.11
CA LYS A 157 -8.96 -10.27 9.10
C LYS A 157 -7.67 -10.72 8.42
N PRO A 158 -6.53 -10.78 9.13
CA PRO A 158 -5.26 -11.14 8.52
C PRO A 158 -5.27 -12.50 7.82
N TRP A 159 -5.95 -13.50 8.38
CA TRP A 159 -6.08 -14.82 7.76
C TRP A 159 -7.00 -14.84 6.52
N GLY A 160 -7.96 -13.93 6.40
CA GLY A 160 -8.69 -13.70 5.14
C GLY A 160 -7.75 -13.20 4.03
N ASN A 161 -6.88 -12.24 4.35
CA ASN A 161 -5.86 -11.77 3.41
C ASN A 161 -4.83 -12.86 3.07
N GLU A 162 -4.49 -13.75 4.00
CA GLU A 162 -3.65 -14.92 3.71
C GLU A 162 -4.35 -15.91 2.77
N LYS A 163 -5.65 -16.19 2.99
CA LYS A 163 -6.47 -16.99 2.08
C LYS A 163 -6.45 -16.40 0.66
N ALA A 164 -6.61 -15.08 0.52
CA ALA A 164 -6.49 -14.41 -0.77
C ALA A 164 -5.13 -14.65 -1.42
N LEU A 165 -4.02 -14.45 -0.69
CA LEU A 165 -2.66 -14.70 -1.20
C LEU A 165 -2.46 -16.15 -1.67
N ARG A 166 -2.96 -17.11 -0.91
CA ARG A 166 -2.88 -18.53 -1.25
C ARG A 166 -3.51 -18.81 -2.62
N TYR A 167 -4.72 -18.31 -2.85
CA TYR A 167 -5.41 -18.54 -4.12
C TYR A 167 -4.93 -17.65 -5.28
N MET A 168 -4.33 -16.49 -5.00
CA MET A 168 -3.54 -15.78 -6.02
C MET A 168 -2.41 -16.66 -6.57
N LYS A 169 -1.77 -17.47 -5.71
CA LYS A 169 -0.71 -18.41 -6.12
C LYS A 169 -1.24 -19.63 -6.85
N VAL A 170 -2.44 -20.10 -6.51
CA VAL A 170 -3.14 -21.14 -7.28
C VAL A 170 -3.44 -20.62 -8.69
N ALA A 171 -4.02 -19.41 -8.82
CA ALA A 171 -4.29 -18.79 -10.11
C ALA A 171 -3.02 -18.63 -10.97
N GLU A 172 -1.92 -18.19 -10.36
CA GLU A 172 -0.61 -18.11 -11.03
C GLU A 172 -0.07 -19.49 -11.48
N THR A 173 -0.39 -20.56 -10.75
CA THR A 173 0.03 -21.92 -11.09
C THR A 173 -0.81 -22.48 -12.24
N GLU A 174 -2.12 -22.24 -12.22
CA GLU A 174 -3.06 -22.65 -13.28
C GLU A 174 -2.92 -21.79 -14.54
N GLY A 175 -2.33 -20.60 -14.46
CA GLY A 175 -2.18 -19.69 -15.59
C GLY A 175 -3.45 -18.89 -15.92
N ILE A 176 -4.41 -18.81 -14.99
CA ILE A 176 -5.70 -18.13 -15.19
C ILE A 176 -5.69 -16.70 -14.66
N PRO A 177 -6.43 -15.75 -15.27
CA PRO A 177 -6.57 -14.40 -14.77
C PRO A 177 -7.23 -14.32 -13.38
N ILE A 178 -6.96 -13.22 -12.68
CA ILE A 178 -7.59 -12.92 -11.39
C ILE A 178 -8.49 -11.69 -11.51
N HIS A 179 -9.74 -11.84 -11.09
CA HIS A 179 -10.69 -10.74 -10.94
C HIS A 179 -10.86 -10.40 -9.46
N PHE A 180 -10.39 -9.23 -9.06
CA PHE A 180 -10.51 -8.70 -7.72
C PHE A 180 -11.77 -7.84 -7.57
N PHE A 181 -12.51 -8.03 -6.48
CA PHE A 181 -13.63 -7.16 -6.11
C PHE A 181 -13.37 -6.52 -4.75
N ILE A 182 -13.21 -5.20 -4.75
CA ILE A 182 -12.79 -4.40 -3.59
C ILE A 182 -13.99 -3.75 -2.93
N PHE A 183 -14.49 -4.41 -1.89
CA PHE A 183 -15.75 -4.13 -1.20
C PHE A 183 -15.44 -4.10 0.31
N THR A 184 -14.66 -3.12 0.74
CA THR A 184 -14.16 -3.07 2.11
C THR A 184 -14.02 -1.64 2.62
N PRO A 185 -14.57 -1.31 3.80
CA PRO A 185 -14.36 -0.01 4.45
C PRO A 185 -12.93 0.13 5.00
N GLY A 186 -12.18 -0.98 5.10
CA GLY A 186 -10.82 -1.02 5.63
C GLY A 186 -10.44 -2.43 6.10
N SER A 187 -9.17 -2.64 6.45
CA SER A 187 -8.76 -3.93 7.03
C SER A 187 -9.18 -4.01 8.49
N TYR A 188 -9.54 -5.21 8.95
CA TYR A 188 -9.79 -5.45 10.37
C TYR A 188 -8.49 -5.21 11.17
N PRO A 189 -8.47 -4.32 12.17
CA PRO A 189 -7.22 -3.72 12.65
C PRO A 189 -6.53 -4.53 13.78
N VAL A 190 -6.46 -5.86 13.63
CA VAL A 190 -5.80 -6.75 14.60
C VAL A 190 -4.35 -7.07 14.24
N GLU A 191 -3.52 -7.12 15.27
CA GLU A 191 -2.08 -7.41 15.17
C GLU A 191 -1.73 -8.85 15.56
N GLU A 192 -2.70 -9.72 15.86
CA GLU A 192 -2.41 -11.14 16.12
C GLU A 192 -1.82 -11.82 14.89
N TYR A 193 -0.81 -12.69 15.10
CA TYR A 193 -0.08 -13.32 13.99
C TYR A 193 -1.06 -13.94 12.99
N PRO A 194 -0.98 -13.60 11.69
CA PRO A 194 0.12 -12.88 11.03
C PRO A 194 0.17 -11.36 11.16
N GLY A 195 -0.89 -10.71 11.64
CA GLY A 195 -1.04 -9.27 11.78
C GLY A 195 -1.51 -8.60 10.48
N ALA A 196 -2.43 -7.63 10.60
CA ALA A 196 -3.05 -6.98 9.44
C ALA A 196 -2.00 -6.31 8.54
N ALA A 197 -1.11 -5.49 9.11
CA ALA A 197 -0.06 -4.82 8.35
C ALA A 197 0.86 -5.81 7.61
N GLN A 198 1.34 -6.84 8.32
CA GLN A 198 2.29 -7.78 7.73
C GLN A 198 1.66 -8.62 6.62
N GLN A 199 0.40 -9.02 6.77
CA GLN A 199 -0.26 -9.78 5.71
C GLN A 199 -0.56 -8.91 4.48
N ILE A 200 -1.01 -7.66 4.65
CA ILE A 200 -1.18 -6.73 3.52
C ILE A 200 0.16 -6.52 2.79
N ALA A 201 1.26 -6.34 3.54
CA ALA A 201 2.59 -6.18 2.97
C ALA A 201 3.02 -7.41 2.15
N ARG A 202 2.74 -8.62 2.63
CA ARG A 202 3.00 -9.88 1.92
C ARG A 202 2.17 -10.01 0.65
N ASN A 203 0.88 -9.66 0.71
CA ASN A 203 0.00 -9.67 -0.46
C ASN A 203 0.52 -8.71 -1.53
N LEU A 204 0.74 -7.44 -1.18
CA LEU A 204 1.29 -6.44 -2.11
C LEU A 204 2.62 -6.92 -2.71
N TYR A 205 3.53 -7.44 -1.88
CA TYR A 205 4.82 -7.94 -2.34
C TYR A 205 4.67 -9.10 -3.33
N ALA A 206 3.73 -10.02 -3.12
CA ALA A 206 3.46 -11.11 -4.05
C ALA A 206 2.82 -10.62 -5.36
N MET A 207 1.83 -9.73 -5.28
CA MET A 207 1.07 -9.21 -6.42
C MET A 207 1.97 -8.48 -7.42
N THR A 208 3.05 -7.82 -6.97
CA THR A 208 4.01 -7.16 -7.87
C THR A 208 4.59 -8.10 -8.95
N LYS A 209 4.66 -9.42 -8.69
CA LYS A 209 5.28 -10.41 -9.58
C LYS A 209 4.38 -11.56 -10.03
N LEU A 210 3.08 -11.50 -9.75
CA LEU A 210 2.14 -12.52 -10.27
C LEU A 210 2.18 -12.55 -11.80
N ARG A 211 2.33 -13.73 -12.39
CA ARG A 211 2.53 -13.93 -13.84
C ARG A 211 1.24 -13.96 -14.66
N VAL A 212 0.10 -13.74 -14.04
CA VAL A 212 -1.24 -13.74 -14.66
C VAL A 212 -1.83 -12.33 -14.72
N PRO A 213 -2.75 -12.04 -15.67
CA PRO A 213 -3.48 -10.79 -15.71
C PRO A 213 -4.32 -10.58 -14.44
N MET A 214 -4.29 -9.36 -13.90
CA MET A 214 -5.08 -8.98 -12.71
C MET A 214 -5.97 -7.79 -13.02
N ILE A 215 -7.28 -7.94 -12.82
CA ILE A 215 -8.28 -6.88 -12.96
C ILE A 215 -8.89 -6.63 -11.59
N SER A 216 -9.04 -5.38 -11.16
CA SER A 216 -9.72 -5.06 -9.90
C SER A 216 -10.90 -4.14 -10.14
N VAL A 217 -12.03 -4.42 -9.49
CA VAL A 217 -13.25 -3.60 -9.53
C VAL A 217 -13.54 -3.07 -8.13
N ILE A 218 -13.65 -1.75 -7.99
CA ILE A 218 -13.82 -1.07 -6.70
C ILE A 218 -15.27 -0.62 -6.54
N SER A 219 -15.93 -1.09 -5.48
CA SER A 219 -17.21 -0.56 -4.99
C SER A 219 -16.97 0.25 -3.71
N GLU A 220 -16.33 -0.37 -2.72
CA GLU A 220 -15.93 0.25 -1.46
C GLU A 220 -14.43 0.05 -1.26
N GLY A 221 -13.65 1.13 -1.37
CA GLY A 221 -12.19 1.07 -1.32
C GLY A 221 -11.59 1.78 -0.11
N GLY A 222 -11.50 1.07 1.02
CA GLY A 222 -10.90 1.58 2.25
C GLY A 222 -9.38 1.34 2.39
N SER A 223 -8.58 2.37 2.12
CA SER A 223 -7.17 2.47 2.54
C SER A 223 -6.31 1.22 2.23
N GLY A 224 -5.51 0.77 3.19
CA GLY A 224 -4.69 -0.45 3.08
C GLY A 224 -5.51 -1.75 2.97
N GLY A 225 -6.77 -1.77 3.41
CA GLY A 225 -7.66 -2.92 3.23
C GLY A 225 -8.00 -3.15 1.75
N ALA A 226 -8.28 -2.07 1.03
CA ALA A 226 -8.46 -2.10 -0.41
C ALA A 226 -7.18 -2.56 -1.15
N GLU A 227 -6.02 -2.04 -0.73
CA GLU A 227 -4.74 -2.39 -1.36
C GLU A 227 -4.28 -3.84 -1.07
N ALA A 228 -4.84 -4.52 -0.08
CA ALA A 228 -4.55 -5.92 0.21
C ALA A 228 -4.81 -6.85 -0.99
N VAL A 229 -5.74 -6.45 -1.87
CA VAL A 229 -6.07 -7.10 -3.15
C VAL A 229 -6.19 -6.09 -4.30
N GLY A 230 -5.67 -4.86 -4.12
CA GLY A 230 -5.90 -3.72 -5.01
C GLY A 230 -4.84 -3.47 -6.07
N LEU A 231 -3.66 -4.10 -5.96
CA LEU A 231 -2.60 -4.00 -6.95
C LEU A 231 -2.95 -4.82 -8.20
N SER A 232 -3.28 -4.16 -9.31
CA SER A 232 -3.77 -4.82 -10.53
C SER A 232 -3.28 -4.16 -11.83
N ASP A 233 -3.34 -4.93 -12.92
CA ASP A 233 -2.96 -4.45 -14.26
C ASP A 233 -4.02 -3.50 -14.82
N PHE A 234 -5.28 -3.66 -14.43
CA PHE A 234 -6.40 -2.76 -14.79
C PHE A 234 -7.33 -2.55 -13.59
N ARG A 235 -7.63 -1.29 -13.27
CA ARG A 235 -8.44 -0.87 -12.12
C ARG A 235 -9.72 -0.21 -12.61
N ILE A 236 -10.85 -0.79 -12.25
CA ILE A 236 -12.18 -0.31 -12.56
C ILE A 236 -12.85 0.14 -11.26
N MET A 237 -13.76 1.10 -11.34
CA MET A 237 -14.56 1.56 -10.21
C MET A 237 -16.02 1.72 -10.64
N PHE A 238 -16.97 1.37 -9.78
CA PHE A 238 -18.37 1.68 -10.04
C PHE A 238 -18.63 3.18 -9.82
N SER A 239 -19.57 3.78 -10.56
CA SER A 239 -19.80 5.23 -10.53
C SER A 239 -20.21 5.75 -9.16
N ASP A 240 -21.01 5.00 -8.39
CA ASP A 240 -21.41 5.37 -7.03
C ASP A 240 -20.48 4.82 -5.96
N GLY A 241 -19.50 4.01 -6.37
CA GLY A 241 -18.43 3.54 -5.51
C GLY A 241 -17.56 4.68 -4.96
N TYR A 242 -16.83 4.38 -3.89
CA TYR A 242 -15.82 5.29 -3.34
C TYR A 242 -14.48 4.59 -3.13
N TYR A 243 -13.38 5.33 -3.28
CA TYR A 243 -12.03 4.87 -2.99
C TYR A 243 -11.29 5.97 -2.23
N SER A 244 -10.80 5.64 -1.04
CA SER A 244 -10.29 6.63 -0.09
C SER A 244 -9.11 6.13 0.73
N VAL A 245 -8.31 7.06 1.23
CA VAL A 245 -7.19 6.84 2.15
C VAL A 245 -7.62 6.52 3.57
N ILE A 246 -8.82 6.94 3.95
CA ILE A 246 -9.44 6.74 5.26
C ILE A 246 -10.94 6.95 5.11
N SER A 247 -11.75 6.39 6.01
CA SER A 247 -13.18 6.72 6.04
C SER A 247 -13.39 8.23 6.30
N PRO A 248 -14.45 8.86 5.75
CA PRO A 248 -14.77 10.26 6.05
C PRO A 248 -14.88 10.55 7.55
N GLU A 249 -15.42 9.60 8.31
CA GLU A 249 -15.55 9.68 9.77
C GLU A 249 -14.17 9.69 10.45
N GLY A 250 -13.26 8.81 10.01
CA GLY A 250 -11.89 8.76 10.52
C GLY A 250 -11.07 10.00 10.17
N ALA A 251 -11.24 10.55 8.96
CA ALA A 251 -10.64 11.83 8.58
C ALA A 251 -11.13 12.96 9.49
N ALA A 252 -12.44 13.06 9.69
CA ALA A 252 -13.04 14.08 10.54
C ALA A 252 -12.61 13.96 12.01
N ALA A 253 -12.46 12.75 12.54
CA ALA A 253 -11.94 12.51 13.88
C ALA A 253 -10.49 13.02 14.05
N ILE A 254 -9.63 12.81 13.03
CA ILE A 254 -8.23 13.23 13.02
C ILE A 254 -8.10 14.74 12.82
N GLU A 255 -8.77 15.29 11.80
CA GLU A 255 -8.69 16.72 11.46
C GLU A 255 -9.33 17.58 12.55
N GLY A 256 -10.47 17.15 13.09
CA GLY A 256 -11.17 17.82 14.18
C GLY A 256 -10.51 17.65 15.56
N ARG A 257 -9.43 16.85 15.66
CA ARG A 257 -8.77 16.49 16.93
C ARG A 257 -9.77 16.09 18.02
N VAL A 258 -10.81 15.36 17.61
CA VAL A 258 -11.93 14.99 18.49
C VAL A 258 -11.39 14.11 19.61
N LYS A 259 -11.76 14.35 20.87
CA LYS A 259 -11.31 13.51 21.99
C LYS A 259 -11.93 12.11 21.90
N GLU A 260 -11.27 11.12 22.48
CA GLU A 260 -11.77 9.75 22.54
C GLU A 260 -13.15 9.70 23.23
N GLY A 261 -14.10 8.97 22.64
CA GLY A 261 -15.48 8.86 23.13
C GLY A 261 -16.41 10.03 22.77
N SER A 262 -15.91 11.09 22.12
CA SER A 262 -16.73 12.21 21.67
C SER A 262 -17.26 11.98 20.24
N ARG A 263 -18.52 12.35 19.98
CA ARG A 263 -19.12 12.23 18.64
C ARG A 263 -18.52 13.25 17.67
N VAL A 264 -18.21 12.81 16.46
CA VAL A 264 -17.71 13.68 15.39
C VAL A 264 -18.88 14.51 14.81
N PRO A 265 -18.72 15.84 14.64
CA PRO A 265 -19.76 16.67 14.04
C PRO A 265 -20.12 16.23 12.61
N PRO A 266 -21.41 16.08 12.25
CA PRO A 266 -21.81 15.65 10.91
C PRO A 266 -21.29 16.56 9.79
N GLU A 267 -21.29 17.87 10.00
CA GLU A 267 -20.78 18.85 9.03
C GLU A 267 -19.29 18.65 8.72
N LEU A 268 -18.51 18.25 9.72
CA LEU A 268 -17.09 17.97 9.54
C LEU A 268 -16.87 16.69 8.73
N ILE A 269 -17.73 15.68 8.90
CA ILE A 269 -17.71 14.44 8.11
C ILE A 269 -18.02 14.75 6.64
N GLU A 270 -19.06 15.53 6.38
CA GLU A 270 -19.45 15.99 5.03
C GLU A 270 -18.30 16.78 4.38
N ASN A 271 -17.69 17.73 5.11
CA ASN A 271 -16.56 18.51 4.61
C ASN A 271 -15.34 17.62 4.29
N CYS A 272 -15.02 16.67 5.18
CA CYS A 272 -13.92 15.72 4.93
C CYS A 272 -14.22 14.82 3.72
N ALA A 273 -15.43 14.29 3.57
CA ALA A 273 -15.81 13.49 2.41
C ALA A 273 -15.59 14.25 1.10
N ASN A 274 -15.93 15.54 1.06
CA ASN A 274 -15.68 16.42 -0.09
C ASN A 274 -14.19 16.64 -0.36
N GLN A 275 -13.41 16.96 0.67
CA GLN A 275 -11.98 17.29 0.50
C GLN A 275 -11.09 16.08 0.20
N LEU A 276 -11.57 14.86 0.42
CA LEU A 276 -10.82 13.63 0.18
C LEU A 276 -10.85 13.17 -1.29
N HIS A 277 -11.72 13.75 -2.14
CA HIS A 277 -11.84 13.40 -3.58
C HIS A 277 -12.03 11.90 -3.81
N ILE A 278 -13.03 11.32 -3.13
CA ILE A 278 -13.23 9.86 -3.03
C ILE A 278 -14.04 9.25 -4.17
N THR A 279 -14.65 10.05 -5.04
CA THR A 279 -15.58 9.56 -6.06
C THR A 279 -14.88 8.87 -7.22
N ALA A 280 -15.64 8.12 -8.05
CA ALA A 280 -15.10 7.48 -9.24
C ALA A 280 -14.48 8.48 -10.23
N GLU A 281 -15.15 9.61 -10.45
CA GLU A 281 -14.67 10.68 -11.35
C GLU A 281 -13.39 11.34 -10.85
N ASP A 282 -13.29 11.56 -9.53
CA ASP A 282 -12.07 12.09 -8.94
C ASP A 282 -10.90 11.11 -9.11
N ASN A 283 -11.12 9.83 -8.80
CA ASN A 283 -10.09 8.80 -8.94
C ASN A 283 -9.65 8.58 -10.39
N LEU A 284 -10.57 8.72 -11.35
CA LEU A 284 -10.23 8.69 -12.77
C LEU A 284 -9.36 9.88 -13.16
N ARG A 285 -9.71 11.09 -12.72
CA ARG A 285 -8.90 12.32 -12.92
C ARG A 285 -7.51 12.23 -12.30
N LEU A 286 -7.42 11.63 -11.10
CA LEU A 286 -6.16 11.41 -10.38
C LEU A 286 -5.30 10.31 -11.01
N GLY A 287 -5.86 9.50 -11.92
CA GLY A 287 -5.19 8.37 -12.56
C GLY A 287 -4.93 7.21 -11.59
N THR A 288 -5.71 7.11 -10.51
CA THR A 288 -5.66 5.99 -9.57
C THR A 288 -6.52 4.81 -10.05
N ILE A 289 -7.49 5.05 -10.93
CA ILE A 289 -8.24 4.02 -11.66
C ILE A 289 -8.13 4.24 -13.17
N ASP A 290 -8.45 3.21 -13.95
CA ASP A 290 -8.37 3.21 -15.41
C ASP A 290 -9.74 3.38 -16.09
N ARG A 291 -10.85 2.99 -15.43
CA ARG A 291 -12.21 3.05 -15.99
C ARG A 291 -13.30 3.14 -14.93
N ILE A 292 -14.43 3.75 -15.29
CA ILE A 292 -15.67 3.77 -14.51
C ILE A 292 -16.71 2.87 -15.19
N ILE A 293 -17.38 2.02 -14.41
CA ILE A 293 -18.61 1.32 -14.82
C ILE A 293 -19.79 2.13 -14.26
N LYS A 294 -20.69 2.56 -15.15
CA LYS A 294 -21.85 3.36 -14.76
C LYS A 294 -22.93 2.46 -14.13
N GLU A 295 -23.42 2.88 -12.98
CA GLU A 295 -24.51 2.23 -12.26
C GLU A 295 -25.89 2.78 -12.69
N PRO A 296 -26.97 2.04 -12.39
CA PRO A 296 -28.34 2.57 -12.41
C PRO A 296 -28.53 3.73 -11.44
N LEU A 297 -29.66 4.43 -11.56
CA LEU A 297 -30.03 5.55 -10.68
C LEU A 297 -29.94 5.15 -9.20
N LEU A 298 -29.22 5.94 -8.42
CA LEU A 298 -28.99 5.74 -6.99
C LEU A 298 -28.31 4.40 -6.65
N GLY A 299 -27.44 3.92 -7.52
CA GLY A 299 -26.63 2.71 -7.35
C GLY A 299 -27.38 1.42 -7.62
N ALA A 300 -26.66 0.40 -8.10
CA ALA A 300 -27.28 -0.88 -8.46
C ALA A 300 -27.76 -1.69 -7.24
N LYS A 301 -28.75 -2.54 -7.47
CA LYS A 301 -29.40 -3.46 -6.54
C LYS A 301 -29.22 -4.90 -7.02
N SER A 302 -29.59 -5.89 -6.20
CA SER A 302 -29.42 -7.31 -6.54
C SER A 302 -30.30 -7.78 -7.71
N ASP A 303 -31.37 -7.06 -8.05
CA ASP A 303 -32.27 -7.36 -9.17
C ASP A 303 -31.96 -6.58 -10.46
N ASP A 304 -30.87 -5.79 -10.50
CA ASP A 304 -30.45 -5.03 -11.68
C ASP A 304 -29.67 -5.90 -12.68
N PHE A 305 -30.33 -6.88 -13.30
CA PHE A 305 -29.71 -7.81 -14.26
C PHE A 305 -28.99 -7.14 -15.43
N SER A 306 -29.50 -5.99 -15.90
CA SER A 306 -28.85 -5.20 -16.96
C SER A 306 -27.49 -4.65 -16.53
N PHE A 307 -27.35 -4.26 -15.25
CA PHE A 307 -26.10 -3.81 -14.68
C PHE A 307 -25.09 -4.96 -14.59
N PHE A 308 -25.49 -6.15 -14.12
CA PHE A 308 -24.58 -7.31 -14.10
C PHE A 308 -24.10 -7.72 -15.49
N SER A 309 -24.96 -7.63 -16.51
CA SER A 309 -24.55 -7.83 -17.91
C SER A 309 -23.47 -6.81 -18.35
N LEU A 310 -23.64 -5.53 -17.96
CA LEU A 310 -22.63 -4.51 -18.18
C LEU A 310 -21.32 -4.83 -17.44
N VAL A 311 -21.37 -5.20 -16.16
CA VAL A 311 -20.21 -5.59 -15.35
C VAL A 311 -19.44 -6.73 -16.03
N ARG A 312 -20.15 -7.77 -16.47
CA ARG A 312 -19.59 -8.89 -17.20
C ARG A 312 -18.84 -8.44 -18.45
N SER A 313 -19.47 -7.61 -19.28
CA SER A 313 -18.87 -7.12 -20.51
C SER A 313 -17.59 -6.31 -20.26
N GLU A 314 -17.60 -5.46 -19.23
CA GLU A 314 -16.48 -4.57 -18.92
C GLU A 314 -15.30 -5.31 -18.27
N ILE A 315 -15.56 -6.31 -17.44
CA ILE A 315 -14.50 -7.16 -16.88
C ILE A 315 -13.82 -7.98 -17.98
N ILE A 316 -14.58 -8.64 -18.85
CA ILE A 316 -14.02 -9.39 -20.00
C ILE A 316 -13.16 -8.47 -20.85
N ARG A 317 -13.68 -7.28 -21.16
CA ARG A 317 -12.98 -6.27 -21.95
C ARG A 317 -11.71 -5.79 -21.29
N ALA A 318 -11.69 -5.58 -19.98
CA ALA A 318 -10.50 -5.19 -19.25
C ALA A 318 -9.43 -6.30 -19.28
N THR A 319 -9.84 -7.57 -19.10
CA THR A 319 -8.93 -8.72 -19.21
C THR A 319 -8.35 -8.83 -20.63
N ASP A 320 -9.19 -8.67 -21.66
CA ASP A 320 -8.75 -8.66 -23.06
C ASP A 320 -7.76 -7.52 -23.33
N GLU A 321 -8.01 -6.30 -22.83
CA GLU A 321 -7.12 -5.16 -23.01
C GLU A 321 -5.75 -5.43 -22.37
N VAL A 322 -5.70 -5.95 -21.14
CA VAL A 322 -4.43 -6.31 -20.47
C VAL A 322 -3.67 -7.36 -21.27
N VAL A 323 -4.33 -8.44 -21.68
CA VAL A 323 -3.71 -9.51 -22.47
C VAL A 323 -3.19 -8.98 -23.80
N LEU A 324 -3.98 -8.16 -24.51
CA LEU A 324 -3.59 -7.57 -25.79
C LEU A 324 -2.41 -6.61 -25.69
N MET A 325 -2.26 -5.88 -24.57
CA MET A 325 -1.09 -5.02 -24.35
C MET A 325 0.22 -5.82 -24.21
N THR A 326 0.14 -7.09 -23.79
CA THR A 326 1.31 -7.99 -23.78
C THR A 326 1.64 -8.54 -25.18
N LYS A 327 0.61 -8.65 -26.04
CA LYS A 327 0.73 -9.02 -27.45
C LYS A 327 1.24 -7.79 -28.23
N SER A 328 1.89 -8.01 -29.38
CA SER A 328 2.61 -6.92 -30.09
C SER A 328 1.77 -5.65 -30.29
N VAL A 329 2.39 -4.45 -30.21
CA VAL A 329 1.73 -3.12 -30.28
C VAL A 329 0.79 -2.96 -31.49
N ARG A 330 1.06 -3.66 -32.60
CA ARG A 330 0.21 -3.66 -33.81
C ARG A 330 -1.13 -4.39 -33.59
N GLY A 331 -1.14 -5.47 -32.81
CA GLY A 331 -2.35 -6.21 -32.46
C GLY A 331 -3.30 -5.39 -31.61
N PHE A 332 -2.77 -4.70 -30.59
CA PHE A 332 -3.53 -3.79 -29.74
C PHE A 332 -4.12 -2.61 -30.53
N ARG A 333 -3.33 -1.92 -31.37
CA ARG A 333 -3.82 -0.82 -32.21
C ARG A 333 -4.90 -1.26 -33.19
N SER A 334 -4.76 -2.45 -33.78
CA SER A 334 -5.77 -2.99 -34.70
C SER A 334 -7.09 -3.32 -33.99
N TYR A 335 -7.01 -3.81 -32.75
CA TYR A 335 -8.18 -4.02 -31.89
C TYR A 335 -8.87 -2.70 -31.54
N GLU A 336 -8.09 -1.69 -31.13
CA GLU A 336 -8.60 -0.36 -30.76
C GLU A 336 -9.28 0.35 -31.94
N VAL A 337 -8.77 0.20 -33.17
CA VAL A 337 -9.40 0.70 -34.39
C VAL A 337 -10.71 -0.02 -34.71
N LYS A 338 -10.75 -1.36 -34.56
CA LYS A 338 -11.99 -2.13 -34.76
C LYS A 338 -13.05 -1.79 -33.70
N LYS A 339 -12.63 -1.54 -32.46
CA LYS A 339 -13.46 -1.08 -31.35
C LYS A 339 -14.10 0.27 -31.62
N LYS A 340 -13.34 1.26 -32.13
CA LYS A 340 -13.90 2.58 -32.49
C LYS A 340 -14.97 2.52 -33.60
N LYS A 341 -15.06 1.41 -34.33
CA LYS A 341 -16.08 1.15 -35.34
C LYS A 341 -17.30 0.38 -34.82
N ALA A 342 -17.23 -0.22 -33.63
CA ALA A 342 -18.37 -0.91 -33.02
C ALA A 342 -19.19 0.11 -32.24
N GLU A 343 -20.44 0.33 -32.66
CA GLU A 343 -21.32 1.36 -32.06
C GLU A 343 -22.14 0.82 -30.88
N ASN A 344 -22.34 -0.50 -30.78
CA ASN A 344 -23.14 -1.15 -29.73
C ASN A 344 -22.33 -2.06 -28.79
N VAL A 345 -22.76 -2.19 -27.53
CA VAL A 345 -22.15 -3.08 -26.50
C VAL A 345 -22.22 -4.56 -26.92
N GLU A 346 -23.28 -4.95 -27.62
CA GLU A 346 -23.45 -6.30 -28.18
C GLU A 346 -22.57 -6.58 -29.42
N GLU A 347 -22.01 -5.52 -30.04
CA GLU A 347 -21.12 -5.59 -31.19
C GLU A 347 -19.63 -5.55 -30.80
N ALA A 348 -19.31 -5.88 -29.54
CA ALA A 348 -17.93 -6.06 -29.13
C ALA A 348 -17.21 -7.01 -30.12
N PRO A 349 -15.99 -6.67 -30.57
CA PRO A 349 -15.32 -7.43 -31.61
C PRO A 349 -15.21 -8.90 -31.19
N GLN A 350 -15.90 -9.79 -31.91
CA GLN A 350 -15.93 -11.24 -31.69
C GLN A 350 -14.59 -11.87 -32.06
N ILE A 351 -13.53 -11.49 -31.35
CA ILE A 351 -12.18 -11.97 -31.52
C ILE A 351 -11.89 -12.86 -30.30
N ASP A 352 -11.53 -14.11 -30.56
CA ASP A 352 -11.10 -15.00 -29.50
C ASP A 352 -9.71 -14.59 -29.04
N ILE A 353 -9.63 -14.10 -27.81
CA ILE A 353 -8.38 -13.73 -27.16
C ILE A 353 -8.16 -14.78 -26.08
N PRO A 354 -7.28 -15.78 -26.32
CA PRO A 354 -6.85 -16.67 -25.27
C PRO A 354 -6.10 -15.85 -24.22
N TRP A 355 -6.49 -16.04 -22.97
CA TRP A 355 -5.93 -15.34 -21.81
C TRP A 355 -4.64 -15.98 -21.30
N ASP A 356 -4.26 -17.13 -21.84
CA ASP A 356 -2.97 -17.75 -21.61
C ASP A 356 -1.84 -16.86 -22.13
N LEU A 357 -0.79 -16.72 -21.31
CA LEU A 357 0.39 -15.93 -21.65
C LEU A 357 1.62 -16.82 -21.80
N ASN A 358 2.38 -16.61 -22.88
CA ASN A 358 3.71 -17.21 -23.01
C ASN A 358 4.75 -16.47 -22.17
N GLN A 359 5.95 -17.05 -22.00
CA GLN A 359 7.02 -16.45 -21.17
C GLN A 359 7.42 -15.03 -21.61
N GLY A 360 7.38 -14.74 -22.91
CA GLY A 360 7.68 -13.41 -23.45
C GLY A 360 6.61 -12.39 -23.09
N GLU A 361 5.34 -12.78 -23.17
CA GLU A 361 4.17 -11.99 -22.78
C GLU A 361 4.14 -11.74 -21.27
N ILE A 362 4.44 -12.76 -20.45
CA ILE A 362 4.58 -12.62 -18.99
C ILE A 362 5.64 -11.56 -18.66
N LYS A 363 6.80 -11.60 -19.31
CA LYS A 363 7.85 -10.59 -19.10
C LYS A 363 7.37 -9.18 -19.45
N ARG A 364 6.58 -9.03 -20.51
CA ARG A 364 5.99 -7.74 -20.90
C ARG A 364 4.91 -7.29 -19.92
N LEU A 365 4.04 -8.19 -19.45
CA LEU A 365 3.04 -7.91 -18.42
C LEU A 365 3.69 -7.32 -17.17
N LEU A 366 4.71 -7.99 -16.65
CA LEU A 366 5.46 -7.52 -15.47
C LEU A 366 6.11 -6.15 -15.70
N ALA A 367 6.63 -5.90 -16.90
CA ALA A 367 7.22 -4.60 -17.25
C ALA A 367 6.16 -3.48 -17.37
N LEU A 368 5.00 -3.79 -17.95
CA LEU A 368 3.87 -2.87 -18.06
C LEU A 368 3.31 -2.52 -16.68
N ARG A 369 3.16 -3.51 -15.80
CA ARG A 369 2.72 -3.32 -14.41
C ARG A 369 3.67 -2.42 -13.64
N SER A 370 4.97 -2.69 -13.71
CA SER A 370 5.99 -1.81 -13.11
C SER A 370 5.89 -0.38 -13.63
N LYS A 371 5.80 -0.22 -14.96
CA LYS A 371 5.66 1.09 -15.61
C LYS A 371 4.40 1.84 -15.15
N LYS A 372 3.26 1.16 -15.07
CA LYS A 372 1.98 1.71 -14.60
C LYS A 372 2.14 2.33 -13.21
N TYR A 373 2.54 1.54 -12.22
CA TYR A 373 2.69 2.02 -10.84
C TYR A 373 3.82 3.05 -10.69
N ARG A 374 4.88 2.99 -11.50
CA ARG A 374 5.91 4.04 -11.52
C ARG A 374 5.36 5.39 -11.95
N SER A 375 4.43 5.40 -12.90
CA SER A 375 3.81 6.60 -13.47
C SER A 375 2.67 7.20 -12.64
N MET A 376 2.13 6.44 -11.68
CA MET A 376 1.07 6.90 -10.79
C MET A 376 1.58 7.98 -9.79
N ALA A 377 0.68 8.91 -9.45
CA ALA A 377 0.89 10.00 -8.50
C ALA A 377 2.08 10.93 -8.79
N MET A 378 2.52 11.01 -10.05
CA MET A 378 3.61 11.92 -10.47
C MET A 378 3.23 13.39 -10.42
N THR A 379 1.93 13.71 -10.37
CA THR A 379 1.38 15.06 -10.19
C THR A 379 1.27 15.48 -8.71
N GLY A 380 1.40 14.53 -7.78
CA GLY A 380 1.18 14.74 -6.34
C GLY A 380 2.31 15.49 -5.60
N PHE A 381 3.47 15.66 -6.23
CA PHE A 381 4.64 16.33 -5.63
C PHE A 381 5.20 17.42 -6.54
N GLY A 382 6.09 18.25 -6.00
CA GLY A 382 6.83 19.26 -6.75
C GLY A 382 8.32 18.92 -6.86
N GLY A 383 9.04 19.64 -7.72
CA GLY A 383 10.47 19.42 -7.93
C GLY A 383 10.82 18.49 -9.08
N HIS A 384 9.99 18.45 -10.13
CA HIS A 384 10.32 17.76 -11.38
C HIS A 384 11.62 18.31 -11.95
N ALA A 385 12.52 17.42 -12.38
CA ALA A 385 13.74 17.85 -13.04
C ALA A 385 13.39 18.60 -14.32
N MET A 386 14.00 19.77 -14.54
CA MET A 386 13.90 20.50 -15.79
C MET A 386 14.33 19.60 -16.97
N PRO A 387 13.76 19.75 -18.18
CA PRO A 387 14.06 18.86 -19.31
C PRO A 387 15.57 18.72 -19.59
N ALA A 388 16.32 19.82 -19.54
CA ALA A 388 17.78 19.82 -19.73
C ALA A 388 18.54 19.06 -18.63
N GLU A 389 18.17 19.24 -17.35
CA GLU A 389 18.76 18.47 -16.25
C GLU A 389 18.44 16.98 -16.36
N SER A 390 17.27 16.63 -16.89
CA SER A 390 16.86 15.24 -17.07
C SER A 390 17.77 14.51 -18.06
N VAL A 391 18.22 15.19 -19.12
CA VAL A 391 19.13 14.65 -20.14
C VAL A 391 20.51 14.42 -19.54
N VAL A 392 21.08 15.41 -18.85
CA VAL A 392 22.39 15.29 -18.18
C VAL A 392 22.36 14.17 -17.14
N LYS A 393 21.33 14.16 -16.28
CA LYS A 393 21.12 13.07 -15.33
C LYS A 393 21.03 11.75 -16.07
N SER A 394 20.25 11.62 -17.14
CA SER A 394 20.09 10.38 -17.91
C SER A 394 21.41 9.85 -18.50
N ILE A 395 22.24 10.73 -19.06
CA ILE A 395 23.59 10.38 -19.54
C ILE A 395 24.43 9.87 -18.37
N GLN A 396 24.43 10.60 -17.25
CA GLN A 396 25.14 10.18 -16.04
C GLN A 396 24.62 8.83 -15.50
N ARG A 397 23.31 8.58 -15.51
CA ARG A 397 22.71 7.30 -15.11
C ARG A 397 23.18 6.18 -16.03
N SER A 398 23.23 6.43 -17.34
CA SER A 398 23.64 5.44 -18.35
C SER A 398 25.12 5.11 -18.22
N ALA A 399 25.98 6.11 -18.03
CA ALA A 399 27.40 5.92 -17.76
C ALA A 399 27.65 5.20 -16.42
N GLU A 400 26.95 5.58 -15.35
CA GLU A 400 27.01 4.88 -14.06
C GLU A 400 26.54 3.43 -14.19
N ASN A 401 25.41 3.18 -14.87
CA ASN A 401 24.91 1.83 -15.13
C ASN A 401 25.96 1.00 -15.87
N LEU A 402 26.53 1.53 -16.96
CA LEU A 402 27.55 0.82 -17.73
C LEU A 402 28.79 0.51 -16.87
N TYR A 403 29.22 1.48 -16.06
CA TYR A 403 30.33 1.32 -15.14
C TYR A 403 30.08 0.21 -14.10
N TYR A 404 28.92 0.23 -13.43
CA TYR A 404 28.60 -0.75 -12.39
C TYR A 404 28.30 -2.14 -12.99
N VAL A 405 27.65 -2.22 -14.15
CA VAL A 405 27.45 -3.48 -14.88
C VAL A 405 28.79 -4.06 -15.31
N PHE A 406 29.69 -3.26 -15.89
CA PHE A 406 31.02 -3.74 -16.26
C PHE A 406 31.84 -4.19 -15.03
N ARG A 407 31.85 -3.37 -13.97
CA ARG A 407 32.62 -3.65 -12.74
C ARG A 407 32.10 -4.85 -11.96
N TYR A 408 30.79 -5.03 -11.85
CA TYR A 408 30.19 -6.08 -11.03
C TYR A 408 29.72 -7.29 -11.84
N ASP A 409 29.05 -7.11 -12.98
CA ASP A 409 28.49 -8.24 -13.73
C ASP A 409 29.51 -8.89 -14.67
N VAL A 410 30.54 -8.17 -15.15
CA VAL A 410 31.60 -8.75 -16.00
C VAL A 410 32.82 -9.11 -15.16
N LEU A 411 33.47 -8.13 -14.54
CA LEU A 411 34.73 -8.35 -13.82
C LEU A 411 34.56 -9.23 -12.57
N LYS A 412 33.53 -8.99 -11.75
CA LYS A 412 33.33 -9.76 -10.51
C LYS A 412 32.80 -11.17 -10.78
N ASN A 413 31.99 -11.39 -11.84
CA ASN A 413 31.58 -12.74 -12.23
C ASN A 413 32.76 -13.55 -12.76
N GLN A 414 33.65 -12.95 -13.55
CA GLN A 414 34.91 -13.62 -13.95
C GLN A 414 35.79 -13.94 -12.74
N GLN A 415 35.90 -13.02 -11.77
CA GLN A 415 36.62 -13.30 -10.51
C GLN A 415 35.95 -14.38 -9.66
N LYS A 416 34.62 -14.40 -9.54
CA LYS A 416 33.87 -15.44 -8.81
C LYS A 416 33.96 -16.79 -9.50
N GLN A 417 33.89 -16.85 -10.83
CA GLN A 417 34.13 -18.07 -11.61
C GLN A 417 35.56 -18.56 -11.43
N ALA A 418 36.55 -17.67 -11.52
CA ALA A 418 37.95 -18.02 -11.27
C ALA A 418 38.16 -18.52 -9.83
N GLN A 419 37.59 -17.86 -8.83
CA GLN A 419 37.65 -18.31 -7.42
C GLN A 419 36.91 -19.62 -7.19
N LYS A 420 35.76 -19.84 -7.85
CA LYS A 420 35.00 -21.09 -7.76
C LYS A 420 35.77 -22.24 -8.40
N VAL A 421 36.35 -22.03 -9.58
CA VAL A 421 37.26 -22.99 -10.23
C VAL A 421 38.48 -23.26 -9.37
N ILE A 422 39.14 -22.22 -8.82
CA ILE A 422 40.27 -22.41 -7.90
C ILE A 422 39.84 -23.20 -6.66
N LYS A 423 38.65 -22.95 -6.11
CA LYS A 423 38.14 -23.63 -4.91
C LYS A 423 37.75 -25.09 -5.20
N GLU A 424 37.13 -25.35 -6.35
CA GLU A 424 36.78 -26.70 -6.84
C GLU A 424 38.05 -27.50 -7.16
N VAL A 425 39.04 -26.89 -7.84
CA VAL A 425 40.36 -27.49 -8.13
C VAL A 425 41.22 -27.65 -6.86
N SER A 426 41.01 -26.83 -5.83
CA SER A 426 41.67 -27.01 -4.52
C SER A 426 41.02 -28.10 -3.66
N GLY A 427 39.73 -28.38 -3.88
CA GLY A 427 38.99 -29.47 -3.25
C GLY A 427 39.21 -30.81 -3.94
N GLU A 428 39.44 -30.79 -5.25
CA GLU A 428 39.76 -31.95 -6.09
C GLU A 428 41.20 -31.85 -6.64
N GLY A 429 42.19 -32.30 -5.86
CA GLY A 429 43.50 -32.72 -6.38
C GLY A 429 44.42 -31.63 -6.99
N SER A 430 45.48 -31.30 -6.25
CA SER A 430 46.53 -30.32 -6.55
C SER A 430 47.50 -30.66 -7.71
N ALA A 431 47.02 -31.06 -8.90
CA ALA A 431 47.90 -31.46 -10.01
C ALA A 431 47.77 -30.66 -11.33
N LEU A 432 46.88 -29.66 -11.43
CA LEU A 432 46.60 -28.96 -12.69
C LEU A 432 46.91 -27.45 -12.73
N ILE A 433 47.54 -26.90 -11.68
CA ILE A 433 47.75 -25.45 -11.53
C ILE A 433 48.89 -24.90 -12.40
N GLN A 434 49.80 -25.73 -12.93
CA GLN A 434 50.93 -25.25 -13.74
C GLN A 434 50.67 -25.16 -15.25
N ARG A 435 49.57 -25.70 -15.80
CA ARG A 435 49.32 -25.71 -17.26
C ARG A 435 48.36 -24.63 -17.78
N VAL A 436 47.61 -23.96 -16.90
CA VAL A 436 46.58 -22.99 -17.31
C VAL A 436 46.97 -21.53 -16.99
N SER A 437 48.03 -21.30 -16.22
CA SER A 437 48.43 -19.97 -15.74
C SER A 437 49.29 -19.14 -16.72
N SER A 438 49.65 -19.67 -17.89
CA SER A 438 50.45 -18.95 -18.90
C SER A 438 49.62 -18.08 -19.86
N SER A 439 48.30 -18.32 -19.98
CA SER A 439 47.44 -17.57 -20.91
C SER A 439 46.74 -16.36 -20.27
N LEU A 440 46.75 -16.25 -18.94
CA LEU A 440 46.12 -15.14 -18.21
C LEU A 440 47.10 -14.01 -17.85
N THR A 441 48.39 -14.19 -18.13
CA THR A 441 49.44 -13.21 -17.86
C THR A 441 49.50 -12.07 -18.89
N ALA A 442 48.74 -12.16 -20.00
CA ALA A 442 48.71 -11.13 -21.04
C ALA A 442 47.75 -9.96 -20.74
N VAL A 443 46.84 -10.09 -19.77
CA VAL A 443 45.84 -9.05 -19.43
C VAL A 443 46.18 -8.30 -18.13
N SER A 444 47.20 -8.73 -17.39
CA SER A 444 47.66 -8.08 -16.15
C SER A 444 48.59 -6.87 -16.37
N GLY A 445 48.93 -6.54 -17.63
CA GLY A 445 49.85 -5.44 -17.98
C GLY A 445 49.25 -4.03 -18.00
N PHE A 446 47.92 -3.87 -17.91
CA PHE A 446 47.27 -2.55 -18.10
C PHE A 446 46.81 -1.87 -16.79
N ILE A 447 46.97 -2.51 -15.64
CA ILE A 447 46.58 -1.95 -14.32
C ILE A 447 47.71 -2.20 -13.32
N ARG A 448 48.91 -1.67 -13.57
CA ARG A 448 49.96 -1.60 -12.54
C ARG A 448 50.90 -0.42 -12.70
N ARG A 449 50.35 0.78 -12.49
CA ARG A 449 51.03 1.95 -11.95
C ARG A 449 50.01 2.57 -11.01
N THR A 450 50.02 2.24 -9.72
CA THR A 450 50.87 2.89 -8.73
C THR A 450 51.10 1.99 -7.52
N ASP A 451 52.37 1.85 -7.14
CA ASP A 451 52.78 1.19 -5.90
C ASP A 451 52.37 2.03 -4.67
N LYS A 452 51.67 1.38 -3.72
CA LYS A 452 51.89 1.62 -2.28
C LYS A 452 51.82 0.27 -1.54
N LYS A 453 52.86 0.02 -0.76
CA LYS A 453 53.19 -1.19 0.01
C LYS A 453 51.98 -1.79 0.73
N LYS A 454 51.70 -3.08 0.50
CA LYS A 454 50.89 -3.90 1.40
C LYS A 454 51.77 -4.38 2.55
N THR A 455 51.53 -3.85 3.74
CA THR A 455 52.05 -4.41 4.98
C THR A 455 51.25 -5.68 5.30
N VAL A 456 51.95 -6.81 5.41
CA VAL A 456 51.40 -8.07 5.91
C VAL A 456 51.22 -7.91 7.41
N VAL A 457 49.98 -7.99 7.90
CA VAL A 457 49.70 -8.04 9.34
C VAL A 457 49.58 -9.51 9.73
N GLN A 458 50.57 -9.99 10.48
CA GLN A 458 50.47 -11.25 11.23
C GLN A 458 49.52 -11.08 12.42
N PRO A 459 48.85 -12.15 12.88
CA PRO A 459 47.99 -12.09 14.06
C PRO A 459 48.88 -12.02 15.31
N VAL A 460 48.87 -10.86 15.98
CA VAL A 460 49.50 -10.71 17.29
C VAL A 460 48.46 -11.08 18.35
N LEU A 461 48.73 -12.12 19.13
CA LEU A 461 48.12 -12.27 20.45
C LEU A 461 48.66 -11.13 21.33
N THR A 462 47.82 -10.17 21.70
CA THR A 462 48.15 -9.17 22.72
C THR A 462 47.32 -9.38 23.98
N THR A 463 48.08 -9.62 25.04
CA THR A 463 47.76 -9.47 26.46
C THR A 463 47.18 -8.10 26.82
N ALA A 464 46.48 -8.07 27.95
CA ALA A 464 45.80 -6.94 28.56
C ALA A 464 46.58 -5.60 28.50
N GLY A 465 45.95 -4.60 27.88
CA GLY A 465 46.38 -3.20 27.81
C GLY A 465 45.43 -2.45 26.89
N GLY A 466 44.57 -1.59 27.44
CA GLY A 466 43.43 -0.99 26.77
C GLY A 466 43.79 -0.14 25.55
N THR A 467 43.39 -0.60 24.37
CA THR A 467 43.09 0.23 23.20
C THR A 467 41.59 0.50 23.18
N PRO A 468 41.11 1.75 22.93
CA PRO A 468 39.68 2.00 22.82
C PRO A 468 39.10 1.13 21.70
N ASP A 469 37.97 0.48 21.96
CA ASP A 469 37.28 -0.34 20.98
C ASP A 469 36.91 0.57 19.78
N PRO A 470 37.29 0.28 18.53
CA PRO A 470 37.03 1.16 17.36
C PRO A 470 35.54 1.34 17.01
N ILE A 471 34.65 0.92 17.91
CA ILE A 471 33.19 0.95 17.86
C ILE A 471 32.63 1.93 18.92
N GLU A 472 33.46 2.48 19.82
CA GLU A 472 33.05 3.54 20.73
C GLU A 472 32.60 4.77 19.94
N LEU A 473 31.39 5.25 20.26
CA LEU A 473 30.81 6.51 19.80
C LEU A 473 31.69 7.67 20.28
N THR A 474 32.80 7.92 19.58
CA THR A 474 33.74 9.00 19.91
C THR A 474 33.74 10.04 18.79
N ASP A 475 33.77 11.31 19.21
CA ASP A 475 33.37 12.55 18.50
C ASP A 475 31.85 12.72 18.29
N THR A 476 31.10 12.42 19.35
CA THR A 476 29.64 12.38 19.41
C THR A 476 29.00 13.77 19.29
N TYR A 477 28.10 13.90 18.32
CA TYR A 477 27.09 14.95 18.37
C TYR A 477 26.21 14.69 19.61
N THR A 478 26.22 15.62 20.55
CA THR A 478 25.34 15.61 21.71
C THR A 478 24.04 16.33 21.39
N SER A 479 22.90 15.75 21.80
CA SER A 479 21.61 16.39 21.59
C SER A 479 21.55 17.73 22.32
N PRO A 480 21.00 18.80 21.72
CA PRO A 480 20.80 20.09 22.41
C PRO A 480 19.97 19.98 23.68
N LEU A 481 19.14 18.93 23.81
CA LEU A 481 18.37 18.63 25.01
C LEU A 481 19.28 18.41 26.23
N ALA A 482 20.52 17.96 26.05
CA ALA A 482 21.48 17.78 27.14
C ALA A 482 21.88 19.11 27.81
N ASN A 483 21.59 20.26 27.20
CA ASN A 483 21.85 21.57 27.81
C ASN A 483 20.73 22.01 28.78
N GLU A 484 19.61 21.29 28.86
CA GLU A 484 18.53 21.59 29.78
C GLU A 484 18.85 21.01 31.17
N ASP A 485 19.12 21.86 32.15
CA ASP A 485 19.33 21.44 33.54
C ASP A 485 17.99 21.16 34.23
N ARG A 486 17.49 19.93 34.08
CA ARG A 486 16.28 19.44 34.75
C ARG A 486 16.31 17.93 34.91
N THR A 487 15.41 17.40 35.74
CA THR A 487 15.15 15.97 35.84
C THR A 487 13.90 15.58 35.07
N VAL A 488 13.87 14.33 34.58
CA VAL A 488 12.69 13.71 33.95
C VAL A 488 12.45 12.33 34.53
N SER A 489 11.20 12.05 34.87
CA SER A 489 10.80 10.73 35.36
C SER A 489 10.62 9.76 34.19
N CYS A 490 11.09 8.53 34.35
CA CYS A 490 10.90 7.50 33.33
C CYS A 490 9.42 7.08 33.23
N PRO A 491 8.84 6.93 32.02
CA PRO A 491 7.48 6.41 31.84
C PRO A 491 7.25 4.99 32.40
N ASN A 492 8.31 4.25 32.73
CA ASN A 492 8.21 2.93 33.37
C ASN A 492 8.71 2.95 34.83
N SER A 493 8.75 4.12 35.48
CA SER A 493 9.18 4.26 36.88
C SER A 493 8.34 3.39 37.83
N GLU A 494 7.01 3.45 37.71
CA GLU A 494 6.08 2.66 38.53
C GLU A 494 6.33 1.15 38.41
N LYS A 495 6.72 0.68 37.22
CA LYS A 495 6.90 -0.75 36.95
C LYS A 495 8.26 -1.30 37.35
N TYR A 496 9.33 -0.50 37.20
CA TYR A 496 10.71 -0.96 37.42
C TYR A 496 11.46 -0.20 38.51
N GLY A 497 10.78 0.67 39.27
CA GLY A 497 11.41 1.49 40.31
C GLY A 497 12.48 2.44 39.76
N CYS A 498 12.26 3.02 38.58
CA CYS A 498 13.25 3.91 37.97
C CYS A 498 13.35 5.22 38.76
N LYS A 499 14.58 5.63 39.08
CA LYS A 499 14.87 6.97 39.61
C LYS A 499 14.62 8.05 38.56
N ASP A 500 14.46 9.29 39.03
CA ASP A 500 14.46 10.45 38.15
C ASP A 500 15.84 10.59 37.48
N LEU A 501 15.80 10.90 36.18
CA LEU A 501 16.98 10.96 35.32
C LEU A 501 17.36 12.42 35.09
N TRP A 502 18.62 12.78 35.31
CA TRP A 502 19.13 14.10 34.98
C TRP A 502 19.31 14.21 33.46
N VAL A 503 18.70 15.24 32.86
CA VAL A 503 18.60 15.41 31.41
C VAL A 503 19.96 15.55 30.70
N PRO A 504 20.95 16.28 31.26
CA PRO A 504 22.30 16.34 30.72
C PRO A 504 22.95 14.96 30.57
N ASP A 505 22.92 14.12 31.60
CA ASP A 505 23.45 12.75 31.53
C ASP A 505 22.64 11.88 30.59
N LEU A 506 21.31 11.97 30.67
CA LEU A 506 20.40 11.15 29.87
C LEU A 506 20.69 11.29 28.37
N TYR A 507 20.80 12.52 27.86
CA TYR A 507 21.01 12.77 26.43
C TYR A 507 22.48 12.97 26.05
N GLY A 508 23.35 13.31 27.00
CA GLY A 508 24.79 13.46 26.82
C GLY A 508 25.53 12.14 26.79
N GLU A 509 25.35 11.33 27.83
CA GLU A 509 26.14 10.10 28.03
C GLU A 509 25.33 8.85 27.64
N PHE A 510 24.06 8.80 28.04
CA PHE A 510 23.25 7.58 27.87
C PHE A 510 22.48 7.50 26.56
N CYS A 511 22.70 8.43 25.63
CA CYS A 511 22.06 8.45 24.31
C CYS A 511 20.52 8.43 24.40
N GLY A 512 19.93 9.07 25.41
CA GLY A 512 18.50 9.06 25.69
C GLY A 512 17.95 7.72 26.16
N VAL A 513 18.78 6.86 26.76
CA VAL A 513 18.37 5.55 27.29
C VAL A 513 18.38 5.57 28.82
N CYS A 514 17.25 5.22 29.44
CA CYS A 514 17.18 5.03 30.89
C CYS A 514 18.08 3.86 31.30
N GLU A 515 19.03 4.11 32.21
CA GLU A 515 19.97 3.11 32.68
C GLU A 515 19.29 1.94 33.40
N ASN A 516 18.23 2.20 34.15
CA ASN A 516 17.54 1.19 34.96
C ASN A 516 16.69 0.23 34.12
N CYS A 517 15.70 0.75 33.37
CA CYS A 517 14.78 -0.11 32.62
C CYS A 517 15.11 -0.24 31.12
N GLY A 518 16.07 0.53 30.61
CA GLY A 518 16.41 0.57 29.19
C GLY A 518 15.33 1.22 28.31
N HIS A 519 14.46 2.06 28.87
CA HIS A 519 13.52 2.85 28.08
C HIS A 519 14.27 3.87 27.22
N HIS A 520 13.89 3.98 25.96
CA HIS A 520 14.51 4.88 25.01
C HIS A 520 13.60 6.10 24.85
N PHE A 521 14.06 7.25 25.31
CA PHE A 521 13.39 8.53 25.09
C PHE A 521 13.58 8.97 23.63
N PRO A 522 12.58 9.63 23.02
CA PRO A 522 12.73 10.14 21.67
C PRO A 522 13.92 11.09 21.55
N LEU A 523 14.69 10.94 20.48
CA LEU A 523 15.79 11.83 20.12
C LEU A 523 15.51 12.48 18.77
N GLU A 524 16.08 13.65 18.53
CA GLU A 524 15.96 14.31 17.24
C GLU A 524 16.66 13.50 16.15
N TYR A 525 16.17 13.66 14.93
CA TYR A 525 16.61 12.85 13.80
C TYR A 525 18.10 13.12 13.43
N GLN A 526 18.60 14.32 13.75
CA GLN A 526 19.99 14.77 13.58
C GLN A 526 20.97 13.95 14.41
N TRP A 527 20.57 13.53 15.62
CA TRP A 527 21.39 12.69 16.47
C TRP A 527 21.77 11.40 15.76
N TYR A 528 20.80 10.77 15.09
CA TYR A 528 21.02 9.55 14.33
C TYR A 528 21.90 9.76 13.10
N LEU A 529 21.73 10.89 12.39
CA LEU A 529 22.57 11.22 11.24
C LEU A 529 24.05 11.33 11.63
N LYS A 530 24.34 11.90 12.80
CA LYS A 530 25.71 12.14 13.24
C LYS A 530 26.35 10.95 13.96
N ASN A 531 25.56 10.14 14.66
CA ASN A 531 26.07 9.07 15.52
C ASN A 531 26.01 7.66 14.90
N ILE A 532 25.13 7.41 13.93
CA ILE A 532 25.06 6.08 13.27
C ILE A 532 26.07 5.97 12.13
N PHE A 533 26.25 7.03 11.34
CA PHE A 533 27.02 7.01 10.10
C PHE A 533 28.45 7.52 10.29
N ASP A 534 29.35 7.11 9.41
CA ASP A 534 30.75 7.55 9.45
C ASP A 534 30.82 9.08 9.24
N PRO A 535 31.73 9.78 9.95
CA PRO A 535 31.94 11.21 9.79
C PRO A 535 32.15 11.61 8.32
N ASN A 536 31.53 12.72 7.91
CA ASN A 536 31.61 13.27 6.55
C ASN A 536 31.17 12.32 5.41
N SER A 537 30.44 11.25 5.72
CA SER A 537 29.95 10.29 4.71
C SER A 537 28.61 10.65 4.08
N ILE A 538 27.80 11.47 4.77
CA ILE A 538 26.44 11.80 4.37
C ILE A 538 26.43 12.71 3.16
N ARG A 539 25.77 12.28 2.08
CA ARG A 539 25.50 13.09 0.89
C ARG A 539 24.03 12.98 0.51
N VAL A 540 23.27 14.03 0.84
CA VAL A 540 21.83 14.09 0.60
C VAL A 540 21.56 14.24 -0.90
N PHE A 541 20.52 13.55 -1.38
CA PHE A 541 20.03 13.67 -2.76
C PHE A 541 18.50 13.80 -2.75
N ASN A 542 17.92 14.17 -3.90
CA ASN A 542 16.48 14.45 -4.08
C ASN A 542 15.92 15.61 -3.23
N ASN A 543 16.76 16.54 -2.75
CA ASN A 543 16.29 17.72 -2.01
C ASN A 543 15.32 18.61 -2.79
N ALA A 544 15.38 18.57 -4.12
CA ALA A 544 14.44 19.30 -4.97
C ALA A 544 12.99 18.80 -4.85
N ILE A 545 12.76 17.53 -4.46
CA ILE A 545 11.42 16.95 -4.35
C ILE A 545 10.76 17.39 -3.05
N TYR A 546 9.54 17.95 -3.15
CA TYR A 546 8.78 18.45 -2.00
C TYR A 546 7.29 18.10 -2.09
N SER A 547 6.63 18.00 -0.93
CA SER A 547 5.19 17.69 -0.83
C SER A 547 4.33 18.84 -1.31
N ARG A 548 3.23 18.58 -2.02
CA ARG A 548 2.26 19.59 -2.46
C ARG A 548 0.89 19.35 -1.84
N ASN A 549 -0.05 20.23 -2.15
CA ASN A 549 -1.47 20.07 -1.87
C ASN A 549 -2.22 19.73 -3.18
N PRO A 550 -2.12 18.49 -3.70
CA PRO A 550 -2.68 18.13 -5.00
C PRO A 550 -4.21 18.17 -5.04
N LEU A 551 -4.87 17.95 -3.90
CA LEU A 551 -6.33 17.93 -3.77
C LEU A 551 -6.93 19.30 -3.43
N GLN A 552 -6.10 20.34 -3.28
CA GLN A 552 -6.51 21.65 -2.78
C GLN A 552 -7.20 21.56 -1.40
N TYR A 553 -6.76 20.61 -0.57
CA TYR A 553 -7.25 20.41 0.79
C TYR A 553 -7.10 21.69 1.62
N GLU A 554 -8.15 22.06 2.34
CA GLU A 554 -8.29 23.33 3.03
C GLU A 554 -7.24 23.48 4.16
N GLY A 555 -6.62 24.65 4.22
CA GLY A 555 -5.56 24.97 5.19
C GLY A 555 -4.31 24.07 5.10
N PHE A 556 -4.19 23.20 4.09
CA PHE A 556 -3.05 22.29 4.00
C PHE A 556 -1.78 22.96 3.47
N ASN A 557 -1.93 23.99 2.61
CA ASN A 557 -0.79 24.77 2.12
C ASN A 557 -0.03 25.46 3.27
N ASP A 558 -0.74 26.09 4.21
CA ASP A 558 -0.13 26.76 5.36
C ASP A 558 0.55 25.75 6.27
N ARG A 559 -0.10 24.60 6.52
CA ARG A 559 0.47 23.49 7.29
C ARG A 559 1.75 22.94 6.66
N LEU A 560 1.86 22.91 5.33
CA LEU A 560 3.07 22.53 4.61
C LEU A 560 4.14 23.61 4.71
N GLN A 561 3.79 24.89 4.55
CA GLN A 561 4.73 25.99 4.66
C GLN A 561 5.34 26.07 6.07
N MET A 562 4.53 25.96 7.12
CA MET A 562 5.01 25.88 8.51
C MET A 562 6.00 24.72 8.71
N ALA A 563 5.69 23.54 8.18
CA ALA A 563 6.58 22.38 8.30
C ALA A 563 7.92 22.60 7.56
N ARG A 564 7.90 23.24 6.38
CA ARG A 564 9.11 23.59 5.63
C ARG A 564 9.94 24.66 6.35
N SER A 565 9.31 25.71 6.85
CA SER A 565 10.00 26.77 7.60
C SER A 565 10.66 26.23 8.87
N LYS A 566 9.99 25.28 9.56
CA LYS A 566 10.53 24.63 10.76
C LYS A 566 11.72 23.71 10.46
N THR A 567 11.64 22.92 9.39
CA THR A 567 12.61 21.83 9.14
C THR A 567 13.70 22.17 8.12
N GLY A 568 13.47 23.16 7.26
CA GLY A 568 14.31 23.43 6.09
C GLY A 568 14.21 22.34 4.99
N ILE A 569 13.31 21.36 5.14
CA ILE A 569 13.17 20.21 4.23
C ILE A 569 11.78 20.24 3.59
N GLY A 570 11.70 19.85 2.31
CA GLY A 570 10.46 19.92 1.52
C GLY A 570 9.41 18.81 1.79
N CYS A 571 9.78 17.72 2.47
CA CYS A 571 8.91 16.57 2.75
C CYS A 571 9.47 15.71 3.89
N ALA A 572 8.71 14.71 4.37
CA ALA A 572 9.05 13.90 5.55
C ALA A 572 10.02 12.74 5.31
N ASN A 573 10.63 12.66 4.12
CA ASN A 573 11.57 11.62 3.74
C ASN A 573 12.91 12.24 3.32
N LEU A 574 13.97 11.94 4.09
CA LEU A 574 15.33 12.34 3.80
C LEU A 574 16.07 11.17 3.13
N THR A 575 16.57 11.39 1.92
CA THR A 575 17.30 10.36 1.16
C THR A 575 18.75 10.75 0.96
N PHE A 576 19.68 9.88 1.34
CA PHE A 576 21.11 10.20 1.32
C PHE A 576 21.99 8.97 1.12
N HIS A 577 23.18 9.21 0.58
CA HIS A 577 24.27 8.24 0.66
C HIS A 577 24.92 8.35 2.02
N ALA A 578 25.29 7.22 2.61
CA ALA A 578 26.06 7.18 3.84
C ALA A 578 27.04 6.02 3.83
N ARG A 579 27.85 5.96 4.88
CA ARG A 579 28.76 4.87 5.15
C ARG A 579 28.62 4.44 6.61
N VAL A 580 28.68 3.15 6.87
CA VAL A 580 28.75 2.58 8.22
C VAL A 580 29.91 1.62 8.23
N CYS A 581 30.93 1.90 9.05
CA CYS A 581 32.13 1.06 9.18
C CYS A 581 32.73 0.70 7.80
N ASN A 582 32.90 1.71 6.93
CA ASN A 582 33.39 1.54 5.55
C ASN A 582 32.47 0.85 4.53
N ILE A 583 31.26 0.45 4.91
CA ILE A 583 30.26 -0.09 3.98
C ILE A 583 29.40 1.06 3.43
N ASN A 584 29.40 1.25 2.12
CA ASN A 584 28.58 2.28 1.47
C ASN A 584 27.14 1.80 1.31
N LEU A 585 26.18 2.60 1.75
CA LEU A 585 24.75 2.30 1.69
C LEU A 585 23.95 3.50 1.16
N VAL A 586 22.71 3.22 0.76
CA VAL A 586 21.69 4.22 0.48
C VAL A 586 20.69 4.19 1.62
N VAL A 587 20.32 5.35 2.14
CA VAL A 587 19.40 5.47 3.26
C VAL A 587 18.19 6.29 2.84
N SER A 588 17.00 5.80 3.17
CA SER A 588 15.75 6.55 3.16
C SER A 588 15.28 6.67 4.60
N MET A 589 15.10 7.90 5.07
CA MET A 589 14.82 8.19 6.47
C MET A 589 13.52 8.96 6.61
N LEU A 590 12.51 8.33 7.21
CA LEU A 590 11.23 8.97 7.56
C LEU A 590 11.37 9.60 8.94
N PHE A 591 11.12 10.91 9.06
CA PHE A 591 11.35 11.66 10.31
C PHE A 591 10.11 12.44 10.77
N SER A 592 9.98 12.61 12.09
CA SER A 592 8.77 13.16 12.73
C SER A 592 8.51 14.63 12.44
N ASP A 593 9.56 15.44 12.34
CA ASP A 593 9.43 16.90 12.44
C ASP A 593 8.66 17.52 11.27
N PHE A 594 8.66 16.82 10.13
CA PHE A 594 7.78 17.13 9.02
C PHE A 594 6.51 16.28 9.11
N ARG A 595 5.44 16.87 9.64
CA ARG A 595 4.08 16.29 9.62
C ARG A 595 4.04 14.85 10.16
N ASN A 596 4.72 14.58 11.28
CA ASN A 596 4.80 13.28 11.95
C ASN A 596 5.26 12.13 11.04
N GLY A 597 6.08 12.39 10.03
CA GLY A 597 6.56 11.33 9.13
C GLY A 597 5.46 10.73 8.25
N THR A 598 4.37 11.48 7.97
CA THR A 598 3.32 11.01 7.07
C THR A 598 3.82 10.90 5.63
N VAL A 599 3.45 9.81 4.96
CA VAL A 599 3.90 9.46 3.62
C VAL A 599 2.86 9.88 2.58
N GLY A 600 3.24 10.81 1.71
CA GLY A 600 2.50 11.18 0.50
C GLY A 600 3.30 10.87 -0.77
N ALA A 601 2.88 11.45 -1.89
CA ALA A 601 3.47 11.25 -3.20
C ALA A 601 4.95 11.65 -3.26
N ALA A 602 5.35 12.70 -2.54
CA ALA A 602 6.74 13.15 -2.49
C ALA A 602 7.65 12.17 -1.75
N GLU A 603 7.20 11.69 -0.59
CA GLU A 603 7.92 10.70 0.22
C GLU A 603 8.07 9.38 -0.52
N GLY A 604 6.98 8.92 -1.16
CA GLY A 604 6.99 7.70 -1.98
C GLY A 604 7.90 7.84 -3.20
N GLU A 605 7.88 8.96 -3.91
CA GLU A 605 8.79 9.19 -5.04
C GLU A 605 10.26 9.19 -4.60
N LYS A 606 10.60 9.87 -3.49
CA LYS A 606 11.96 9.84 -2.95
C LYS A 606 12.39 8.43 -2.59
N PHE A 607 11.51 7.65 -1.98
CA PHE A 607 11.79 6.27 -1.61
C PHE A 607 12.03 5.38 -2.84
N VAL A 608 11.19 5.50 -3.88
CA VAL A 608 11.38 4.76 -5.14
C VAL A 608 12.71 5.13 -5.80
N GLN A 609 13.05 6.42 -5.87
CA GLN A 609 14.33 6.85 -6.43
C GLN A 609 15.53 6.37 -5.59
N ALA A 610 15.39 6.28 -4.27
CA ALA A 610 16.41 5.68 -3.41
C ALA A 610 16.61 4.19 -3.73
N CYS A 611 15.53 3.42 -3.95
CA CYS A 611 15.60 2.04 -4.40
C CYS A 611 16.31 1.90 -5.76
N GLU A 612 15.97 2.75 -6.73
CA GLU A 612 16.61 2.78 -8.06
C GLU A 612 18.11 3.10 -7.98
N ILE A 613 18.50 4.05 -7.13
CA ILE A 613 19.90 4.41 -6.91
C ILE A 613 20.65 3.26 -6.21
N ALA A 614 20.04 2.62 -5.21
CA ALA A 614 20.62 1.46 -4.53
C ALA A 614 20.83 0.29 -5.49
N LYS A 615 19.84 0.01 -6.35
CA LYS A 615 19.90 -0.97 -7.44
C LYS A 615 21.03 -0.67 -8.43
N ARG A 616 21.07 0.56 -8.96
CA ARG A 616 22.07 1.00 -9.95
C ARG A 616 23.49 0.93 -9.39
N ARG A 617 23.70 1.48 -8.19
CA ARG A 617 25.03 1.57 -7.57
C ARG A 617 25.43 0.31 -6.82
N LYS A 618 24.59 -0.73 -6.88
CA LYS A 618 24.82 -2.03 -6.25
C LYS A 618 25.15 -1.88 -4.75
N ARG A 619 24.32 -1.12 -4.02
CA ARG A 619 24.48 -0.84 -2.57
C ARG A 619 23.33 -1.42 -1.75
N PRO A 620 23.54 -1.73 -0.45
CA PRO A 620 22.46 -1.97 0.50
C PRO A 620 21.55 -0.76 0.63
N LEU A 621 20.28 -1.02 0.92
CA LEU A 621 19.26 -0.03 1.20
C LEU A 621 18.82 -0.17 2.66
N LEU A 622 18.92 0.94 3.40
CA LEU A 622 18.39 1.06 4.76
C LEU A 622 17.18 2.00 4.75
N ALA A 623 16.03 1.50 5.16
CA ALA A 623 14.90 2.34 5.53
C ALA A 623 14.94 2.57 7.05
N TYR A 624 15.35 3.76 7.45
CA TYR A 624 15.34 4.16 8.86
C TYR A 624 14.07 4.93 9.18
N VAL A 625 13.21 4.35 10.01
CA VAL A 625 11.90 4.89 10.33
C VAL A 625 11.99 5.54 11.71
N HIS A 626 12.42 6.80 11.73
CA HIS A 626 12.43 7.57 12.97
C HIS A 626 11.01 7.74 13.49
N THR A 627 10.06 8.08 12.63
CA THR A 627 8.61 8.03 12.91
C THR A 627 7.85 7.95 11.59
N THR A 628 6.72 7.24 11.57
CA THR A 628 5.70 7.43 10.53
C THR A 628 4.29 7.35 11.11
N GLY A 629 3.53 8.42 10.89
CA GLY A 629 2.10 8.49 11.23
C GLY A 629 1.17 7.80 10.23
N GLY A 630 1.70 7.19 9.17
CA GLY A 630 0.91 6.53 8.13
C GLY A 630 0.85 7.29 6.81
N ILE A 631 -0.13 6.94 5.98
CA ILE A 631 -0.38 7.62 4.70
C ILE A 631 -1.00 8.98 4.95
N ARG A 632 -0.59 9.98 4.17
CA ARG A 632 -1.07 11.35 4.28
C ARG A 632 -2.50 11.48 3.76
N ILE A 633 -3.42 11.79 4.67
CA ILE A 633 -4.86 11.89 4.40
C ILE A 633 -5.18 13.01 3.40
N GLN A 634 -4.48 14.16 3.50
CA GLN A 634 -4.74 15.34 2.67
C GLN A 634 -4.33 15.17 1.20
N GLU A 635 -3.70 14.05 0.84
CA GLU A 635 -3.40 13.67 -0.55
C GLU A 635 -4.36 12.59 -1.10
N GLY A 636 -5.32 12.12 -0.29
CA GLY A 636 -6.32 11.13 -0.68
C GLY A 636 -5.70 9.87 -1.28
N THR A 637 -6.25 9.38 -2.38
CA THR A 637 -5.82 8.15 -3.03
C THR A 637 -4.42 8.23 -3.68
N LEU A 638 -3.89 9.44 -3.93
CA LEU A 638 -2.49 9.62 -4.31
C LEU A 638 -1.52 9.19 -3.20
N GLY A 639 -1.94 9.30 -1.94
CA GLY A 639 -1.20 8.75 -0.80
C GLY A 639 -1.27 7.22 -0.77
N VAL A 640 -2.47 6.65 -0.94
CA VAL A 640 -2.69 5.19 -0.89
C VAL A 640 -1.87 4.47 -1.93
N ILE A 641 -1.82 4.99 -3.16
CA ILE A 641 -1.09 4.36 -4.27
C ILE A 641 0.43 4.30 -4.03
N GLN A 642 0.97 5.03 -3.04
CA GLN A 642 2.36 4.88 -2.64
C GLN A 642 2.65 3.50 -2.05
N MET A 643 1.66 2.82 -1.47
CA MET A 643 1.81 1.47 -0.93
C MET A 643 2.25 0.48 -2.02
N PRO A 644 1.48 0.25 -3.10
CA PRO A 644 1.92 -0.63 -4.19
C PRO A 644 3.11 -0.05 -4.96
N LYS A 645 3.17 1.27 -5.20
CA LYS A 645 4.28 1.90 -5.95
C LYS A 645 5.63 1.68 -5.28
N CYS A 646 5.74 1.91 -3.97
CA CYS A 646 6.98 1.70 -3.24
C CYS A 646 7.29 0.21 -3.10
N THR A 647 6.28 -0.64 -2.87
CA THR A 647 6.48 -2.09 -2.75
C THR A 647 7.01 -2.70 -4.05
N MET A 648 6.54 -2.23 -5.21
CA MET A 648 7.08 -2.59 -6.52
C MET A 648 8.58 -2.26 -6.63
N ALA A 649 8.98 -1.06 -6.20
CA ALA A 649 10.38 -0.65 -6.22
C ALA A 649 11.27 -1.48 -5.28
N VAL A 650 10.76 -1.83 -4.09
CA VAL A 650 11.44 -2.75 -3.17
C VAL A 650 11.62 -4.12 -3.81
N ARG A 651 10.54 -4.68 -4.37
CA ARG A 651 10.59 -5.99 -5.02
C ARG A 651 11.63 -6.02 -6.13
N GLU A 652 11.63 -5.03 -7.01
CA GLU A 652 12.60 -4.95 -8.10
C GLU A 652 14.04 -4.77 -7.63
N TYR A 653 14.25 -4.08 -6.51
CA TYR A 653 15.57 -3.94 -5.89
C TYR A 653 16.05 -5.29 -5.32
N ILE A 654 15.21 -5.98 -4.53
CA ILE A 654 15.53 -7.27 -3.93
C ILE A 654 15.79 -8.33 -5.00
N ASP A 655 14.96 -8.41 -6.05
CA ASP A 655 15.13 -9.38 -7.14
C ASP A 655 16.46 -9.23 -7.89
N THR A 656 17.09 -8.04 -7.84
CA THR A 656 18.42 -7.82 -8.43
C THR A 656 19.58 -8.25 -7.53
N GLY A 657 19.30 -8.78 -6.33
CA GLY A 657 20.30 -9.17 -5.35
C GLY A 657 20.68 -8.05 -4.36
N GLY A 658 19.77 -7.10 -4.12
CA GLY A 658 19.95 -6.03 -3.13
C GLY A 658 19.57 -6.45 -1.71
N LEU A 659 20.33 -5.99 -0.71
CA LEU A 659 19.97 -6.12 0.71
C LEU A 659 19.08 -4.96 1.14
N TYR A 660 17.88 -5.26 1.62
CA TYR A 660 16.97 -4.26 2.19
C TYR A 660 16.79 -4.52 3.68
N ILE A 661 17.05 -3.50 4.50
CA ILE A 661 16.88 -3.53 5.96
C ILE A 661 15.96 -2.38 6.35
N VAL A 662 15.02 -2.65 7.27
CA VAL A 662 14.17 -1.64 7.90
C VAL A 662 14.47 -1.61 9.39
N VAL A 663 14.60 -0.41 9.95
CA VAL A 663 14.76 -0.22 11.41
C VAL A 663 13.74 0.81 11.89
N TYR A 664 12.85 0.40 12.80
CA TYR A 664 11.83 1.26 13.40
C TYR A 664 12.31 1.82 14.75
N ASP A 665 12.23 3.13 14.97
CA ASP A 665 12.76 3.78 16.18
C ASP A 665 11.65 4.21 17.16
N ASN A 666 10.75 5.11 16.73
CA ASN A 666 9.66 5.60 17.59
C ASN A 666 8.30 5.01 17.17
N ASN A 667 7.33 5.86 16.83
CA ASN A 667 6.00 5.42 16.45
C ASN A 667 5.93 5.14 14.94
N SER A 668 5.54 3.93 14.56
CA SER A 668 5.43 3.49 13.17
C SER A 668 4.09 2.80 12.92
N TYR A 669 3.21 3.45 12.15
CA TYR A 669 1.83 2.99 11.94
C TYR A 669 1.41 2.89 10.47
N ALA A 670 0.33 2.14 10.23
CA ALA A 670 -0.52 2.15 9.03
C ALA A 670 0.17 1.77 7.71
N GLY A 671 -0.24 2.40 6.61
CA GLY A 671 0.07 1.98 5.24
C GLY A 671 1.55 1.72 4.93
N PRO A 672 2.51 2.55 5.38
CA PRO A 672 3.93 2.26 5.18
C PRO A 672 4.37 0.92 5.80
N VAL A 673 3.96 0.65 7.05
CA VAL A 673 4.21 -0.64 7.72
C VAL A 673 3.47 -1.77 7.01
N ALA A 674 2.27 -1.50 6.49
CA ALA A 674 1.47 -2.45 5.72
C ALA A 674 1.93 -2.65 4.25
N SER A 675 3.08 -2.12 3.85
CA SER A 675 3.54 -2.19 2.46
C SER A 675 5.07 -2.25 2.35
N PHE A 676 5.72 -1.18 1.88
CA PHE A 676 7.13 -1.16 1.53
C PHE A 676 8.08 -1.25 2.74
N LEU A 677 7.63 -0.94 3.95
CA LEU A 677 8.41 -1.19 5.17
C LEU A 677 8.19 -2.63 5.66
N GLY A 678 6.94 -3.11 5.72
CA GLY A 678 6.61 -4.46 6.17
C GLY A 678 7.02 -5.59 5.24
N CYS A 679 7.29 -5.32 3.97
CA CYS A 679 7.77 -6.35 3.04
C CYS A 679 9.28 -6.61 3.13
N SER A 680 10.01 -5.89 4.00
CA SER A 680 11.43 -6.16 4.20
C SER A 680 11.64 -7.55 4.82
N PRO A 681 12.57 -8.37 4.27
CA PRO A 681 12.98 -9.64 4.89
C PRO A 681 13.66 -9.45 6.25
N TYR A 682 14.26 -8.28 6.48
CA TYR A 682 14.99 -7.94 7.69
C TYR A 682 14.45 -6.64 8.28
N GLN A 683 13.66 -6.78 9.35
CA GLN A 683 13.01 -5.71 10.09
C GLN A 683 13.48 -5.75 11.55
N PHE A 684 13.97 -4.63 12.04
CA PHE A 684 14.40 -4.46 13.42
C PHE A 684 13.68 -3.29 14.06
N ALA A 685 13.62 -3.28 15.39
CA ALA A 685 13.04 -2.18 16.14
C ALA A 685 13.97 -1.74 17.26
N ILE A 686 14.00 -0.45 17.56
CA ILE A 686 14.57 0.07 18.79
C ILE A 686 13.63 -0.28 19.95
N ARG A 687 14.17 -0.59 21.12
CA ARG A 687 13.45 -1.22 22.24
C ARG A 687 12.13 -0.55 22.64
N SER A 688 12.03 0.77 22.56
CA SER A 688 10.82 1.53 22.96
C SER A 688 9.92 1.94 21.79
N CYS A 689 10.19 1.41 20.59
CA CYS A 689 9.38 1.59 19.41
C CYS A 689 7.95 1.05 19.60
N ARG A 690 6.99 1.71 18.94
CA ARG A 690 5.61 1.24 18.78
C ARG A 690 5.34 0.95 17.32
N ILE A 691 4.89 -0.27 17.03
CA ILE A 691 4.63 -0.76 15.67
C ILE A 691 3.22 -1.33 15.60
N GLY A 692 2.46 -0.95 14.58
CA GLY A 692 1.16 -1.55 14.30
C GLY A 692 0.51 -1.02 13.03
N PHE A 693 -0.60 -1.62 12.63
CA PHE A 693 -1.43 -1.19 11.52
C PHE A 693 -2.27 0.03 11.90
N ALA A 694 -3.02 -0.06 12.99
CA ALA A 694 -3.89 1.01 13.47
C ALA A 694 -3.49 1.44 14.87
N GLY A 695 -3.78 2.70 15.22
CA GLY A 695 -3.63 3.17 16.60
C GLY A 695 -4.75 2.63 17.50
N GLN A 696 -4.55 2.69 18.82
CA GLN A 696 -5.51 2.20 19.82
C GLN A 696 -6.93 2.74 19.64
N ARG A 697 -7.02 4.05 19.40
CA ARG A 697 -8.29 4.72 19.13
C ARG A 697 -9.03 4.12 17.93
N VAL A 698 -8.33 3.95 16.81
CA VAL A 698 -8.92 3.42 15.57
C VAL A 698 -9.38 1.98 15.77
N ILE A 699 -8.60 1.18 16.52
CA ILE A 699 -8.97 -0.20 16.86
C ILE A 699 -10.27 -0.20 17.66
N ARG A 700 -10.35 0.60 18.73
CA ARG A 700 -11.54 0.71 19.58
C ARG A 700 -12.78 1.15 18.78
N GLU A 701 -12.64 2.18 17.96
CA GLU A 701 -13.74 2.71 17.13
C GLU A 701 -14.22 1.68 16.09
N THR A 702 -13.34 0.81 15.59
CA THR A 702 -13.66 -0.19 14.56
C THR A 702 -14.20 -1.50 15.15
N THR A 703 -13.62 -1.98 16.27
CA THR A 703 -13.92 -3.31 16.81
C THR A 703 -14.75 -3.28 18.09
N GLY A 704 -14.88 -2.11 18.74
CA GLY A 704 -15.47 -1.99 20.08
C GLY A 704 -14.60 -2.56 21.21
N ILE A 705 -13.38 -3.04 20.91
CA ILE A 705 -12.50 -3.70 21.88
C ILE A 705 -11.47 -2.71 22.43
N ASP A 706 -11.37 -2.64 23.76
CA ASP A 706 -10.31 -1.92 24.44
C ASP A 706 -9.01 -2.73 24.45
N ILE A 707 -8.00 -2.25 23.73
CA ILE A 707 -6.69 -2.91 23.67
C ILE A 707 -5.71 -2.34 24.72
N PRO A 708 -4.83 -3.18 25.28
CA PRO A 708 -3.95 -2.75 26.35
C PRO A 708 -2.92 -1.69 25.87
N PRO A 709 -2.43 -0.82 26.78
CA PRO A 709 -1.46 0.23 26.44
C PRO A 709 -0.16 -0.28 25.80
N ASP A 710 0.19 -1.54 26.05
CA ASP A 710 1.40 -2.16 25.54
C ASP A 710 1.23 -2.93 24.24
N TYR A 711 0.02 -2.95 23.66
CA TYR A 711 -0.33 -3.74 22.48
C TYR A 711 0.63 -3.54 21.30
N HIS A 712 1.13 -2.32 21.09
CA HIS A 712 2.04 -1.98 19.99
C HIS A 712 3.54 -2.00 20.36
N LYS A 713 3.93 -2.37 21.60
CA LYS A 713 5.35 -2.38 21.98
C LYS A 713 6.16 -3.30 21.07
N ALA A 714 7.41 -2.91 20.78
CA ALA A 714 8.36 -3.71 19.98
C ALA A 714 8.46 -5.18 20.42
N ARG A 715 8.41 -5.46 21.74
CA ARG A 715 8.41 -6.84 22.26
C ARG A 715 7.21 -7.66 21.81
N ASN A 716 6.02 -7.05 21.75
CA ASN A 716 4.82 -7.73 21.27
C ASN A 716 4.87 -7.93 19.75
N ALA A 717 5.37 -6.93 19.00
CA ALA A 717 5.65 -7.10 17.58
C ALA A 717 6.65 -8.24 17.30
N LEU A 718 7.70 -8.38 18.12
CA LEU A 718 8.65 -9.50 18.03
C LEU A 718 7.98 -10.85 18.35
N LYS A 719 7.19 -10.94 19.43
CA LYS A 719 6.44 -12.15 19.79
C LYS A 719 5.51 -12.62 18.69
N ARG A 720 4.87 -11.67 17.99
CA ARG A 720 4.02 -11.93 16.83
C ARG A 720 4.80 -12.15 15.54
N GLY A 721 6.14 -12.13 15.54
CA GLY A 721 6.94 -12.33 14.33
C GLY A 721 6.84 -11.20 13.29
N HIS A 722 6.43 -9.99 13.68
CA HIS A 722 6.35 -8.82 12.78
C HIS A 722 7.74 -8.22 12.50
N ILE A 723 8.69 -8.44 13.41
CA ILE A 723 10.08 -8.00 13.31
C ILE A 723 11.01 -9.17 13.68
N GLN A 724 12.27 -9.12 13.24
CA GLN A 724 13.28 -10.17 13.47
C GLN A 724 14.15 -9.90 14.69
N GLY A 725 14.18 -8.68 15.22
CA GLY A 725 14.96 -8.39 16.41
C GLY A 725 14.74 -7.00 16.99
N ILE A 726 15.16 -6.84 18.24
CA ILE A 726 15.09 -5.57 18.97
C ILE A 726 16.51 -5.14 19.30
N TRP A 727 16.85 -3.89 18.99
CA TRP A 727 18.16 -3.30 19.26
C TRP A 727 18.07 -2.24 20.35
N ASP A 728 19.16 -2.10 21.09
CA ASP A 728 19.41 -0.93 21.93
C ASP A 728 20.05 0.15 21.06
N ARG A 729 19.63 1.42 21.23
CA ARG A 729 20.13 2.55 20.44
C ARG A 729 21.65 2.71 20.58
N ARG A 730 22.21 2.45 21.76
CA ARG A 730 23.66 2.52 22.02
C ARG A 730 24.45 1.52 21.17
N GLU A 731 23.82 0.41 20.81
CA GLU A 731 24.43 -0.64 20.01
C GLU A 731 24.02 -0.59 18.53
N PHE A 732 23.22 0.40 18.11
CA PHE A 732 22.63 0.41 16.78
C PHE A 732 23.70 0.37 15.69
N ARG A 733 24.71 1.26 15.75
CA ARG A 733 25.80 1.27 14.76
C ARG A 733 26.48 -0.10 14.62
N ARG A 734 26.77 -0.76 15.76
CA ARG A 734 27.36 -2.11 15.81
C ARG A 734 26.43 -3.17 15.21
N ASN A 735 25.15 -3.16 15.58
CA ASN A 735 24.15 -4.12 15.12
C ASN A 735 23.86 -3.97 13.63
N LEU A 736 23.81 -2.73 13.13
CA LEU A 736 23.68 -2.44 11.71
C LEU A 736 24.89 -2.94 10.92
N HIS A 737 26.11 -2.67 11.40
CA HIS A 737 27.32 -3.21 10.77
C HIS A 737 27.32 -4.74 10.73
N LYS A 738 26.99 -5.39 11.85
CA LYS A 738 26.85 -6.85 11.92
C LYS A 738 25.81 -7.36 10.92
N ALA A 739 24.63 -6.74 10.87
CA ALA A 739 23.57 -7.11 9.92
C ALA A 739 24.03 -6.99 8.46
N LEU A 740 24.73 -5.91 8.11
CA LEU A 740 25.28 -5.72 6.75
C LEU A 740 26.30 -6.81 6.37
N LEU A 741 27.07 -7.32 7.33
CA LEU A 741 28.06 -8.38 7.11
C LEU A 741 27.45 -9.79 7.09
N THR A 742 26.44 -10.06 7.92
CA THR A 742 25.93 -11.42 8.15
C THR A 742 24.65 -11.72 7.38
N MET A 743 23.76 -10.74 7.20
CA MET A 743 22.44 -10.96 6.59
C MET A 743 22.53 -10.96 5.07
N GLY A 744 21.72 -11.83 4.45
CA GLY A 744 21.77 -12.10 3.02
C GLY A 744 22.86 -13.09 2.59
N SER A 745 22.89 -13.40 1.30
CA SER A 745 23.81 -14.39 0.72
C SER A 745 25.13 -13.73 0.24
N PRO A 746 26.26 -14.47 0.17
CA PRO A 746 27.46 -14.04 -0.56
C PRO A 746 27.21 -13.69 -2.05
N SER A 747 26.05 -14.08 -2.59
CA SER A 747 25.59 -13.72 -3.93
C SER A 747 25.08 -12.28 -4.03
N LEU A 748 24.76 -11.60 -2.92
CA LEU A 748 24.35 -10.19 -2.94
C LEU A 748 25.50 -9.31 -3.43
N TYR A 749 25.22 -8.44 -4.39
CA TYR A 749 26.27 -7.78 -5.18
C TYR A 749 27.17 -6.83 -4.37
N TYR A 750 26.71 -6.36 -3.21
CA TYR A 750 27.42 -5.35 -2.41
C TYR A 750 28.53 -5.96 -1.54
N ARG A 751 28.47 -7.28 -1.28
CA ARG A 751 29.59 -8.08 -0.77
C ARG A 751 30.47 -8.44 -1.95
#